data_AF-A0A814ZNM2-F1
#
_entry.id   AF-A0A814ZNM2-F1
#
_cell.length_a   1.000
_cell.length_b   1.000
_cell.length_c   1.000
_cell.angle_alpha   90.00
_cell.angle_beta   90.00
_cell.angle_gamma   90.00
#
_symmetry.space_group_name_H-M   'P 1'
#
loop_
_entity.id
_entity.type
_entity.pdbx_description
1 polymer ?
#
loop_
_entity_poly.entity_id
_entity_poly.type
_entity_poly.pdbx_seq_one_letter_code
_entity_poly.pdbx_strand_id
1 'polypeptide(L)'
;MNNMASDLELFLYPSETGFIGKLALNTLDDLSITETRLSNSNVSTIVILDRSGSMGNSVPRFVNRILPQIFKTLDYAKDDIITLITFDSDTNRYAIPVKQLDNYSIKCQGRTFMAPAISMLTRIITTELPKDCHALRLLTISDGEVHDQTQVQTEAARLTSLLKNEVIINSQAVRLFTSLSQPDTRAVSSLLQLNNVSQVNLLDLQTTLTDEEISATITSLFSGDSLNRCAVLKSEEFILKSTPWQSNNCDTIPVTAGENLFWLSKVPTGNLSIGQVNIKIRMAEGLTVDTYEKLLKSKIEYFMNQLKILKIVNTVESQNAIKEILSYFQRIETSLLASEQDINILLNDSSLRARLQYLKYTIARKNKSFVMRMSQIANDAKVSQLNSAQQAEYLRSIDSSSKNARGLARRAVTQGLDFNEILRKEVRTMAQHIDELQNIDDDQHVVSFFSQDTTLGGIRAVCQLVTDDILEDVDANDILRMVNIVGIACSGPIGEFPDPMTWRVNEMYLGCYVSLSDILTAFIQSRGQPLQTPATNKTITNVIPIIEDKRIARFLQAHAPSLLEYTCSIGMRRLIADVPMTGGYTICAGIWKLVEDLNVNKSELYLESFDKLVKTYEIVVGDYFEHIMPYIKEQDDQLSYYIANNGTTNMISPFIKLYRENDANKLQQLPKILRALYTYEIWQAVRRQYKNRDDSDLIVQKMLDQLVGLDLNKYKALVQPLFESEPPLNEIQFHDQAHIDEQYLDELIKTAYYVDYVTLLPKYISAVINLDNNSIKHISTINQDSVCEALNINYDIKIFKFYNVVQALLYTSKASRVDSDNKTMKIIDLGDQRAAEKMVQNYIRKRFENQYATDLAMKGRAERAELASSLVQSILQEKSHSELVKLMREGLTRANVHLAITNSSSLGFLELKEKLLDLNEKVPRRLDIIKIFLLGRDYKQNDEPVWNNGNVLCTPSLCDFEKIFVTLGYASEWETVKAEYTKRNLHIYRDGFNRHGHGNPKPSYWAFGYATLQLYKDNVSTETFKEYCQIHHDCCGVSQIVGLLN
;
A
#
# COMPACT_ATOMS: atom_id res chain seq x y z
N MET A 1 -38.09 37.64 64.48
CA MET A 1 -38.40 36.65 63.43
C MET A 1 -37.21 35.71 63.34
N ASN A 2 -37.39 34.48 63.82
CA ASN A 2 -36.36 33.43 63.79
C ASN A 2 -36.27 32.88 62.37
N ASN A 3 -35.21 33.21 61.63
CA ASN A 3 -34.88 32.46 60.42
C ASN A 3 -34.42 31.07 60.85
N MET A 4 -35.19 30.05 60.49
CA MET A 4 -34.74 28.67 60.51
C MET A 4 -33.51 28.60 59.60
N ALA A 5 -32.32 28.41 60.18
CA ALA A 5 -31.18 27.94 59.41
C ALA A 5 -31.56 26.53 58.93
N SER A 6 -31.87 26.39 57.64
CA SER A 6 -32.01 25.09 57.02
C SER A 6 -30.67 24.37 57.12
N ASP A 7 -30.59 23.28 57.88
CA ASP A 7 -29.40 22.43 57.95
C ASP A 7 -29.02 22.00 56.52
N LEU A 8 -27.83 22.38 56.06
CA LEU A 8 -27.31 21.93 54.76
C LEU A 8 -26.98 20.45 54.84
N GLU A 9 -27.46 19.65 53.87
CA GLU A 9 -27.25 18.21 53.83
C GLU A 9 -26.33 17.79 52.68
N LEU A 10 -25.29 17.01 52.99
CA LEU A 10 -24.41 16.36 52.03
C LEU A 10 -24.74 14.87 51.94
N PHE A 11 -25.11 14.40 50.75
CA PHE A 11 -25.33 12.98 50.48
C PHE A 11 -24.04 12.32 49.96
N LEU A 12 -23.62 11.23 50.60
CA LEU A 12 -22.45 10.44 50.21
C LEU A 12 -22.88 9.10 49.60
N TYR A 13 -22.44 8.86 48.36
CA TYR A 13 -22.67 7.61 47.62
C TYR A 13 -21.39 6.79 47.57
N PRO A 14 -21.39 5.53 48.03
CA PRO A 14 -20.22 4.65 47.95
C PRO A 14 -19.77 4.44 46.49
N SER A 15 -18.47 4.55 46.23
CA SER A 15 -17.83 4.30 44.93
C SER A 15 -16.57 3.46 45.11
N GLU A 16 -16.07 2.82 44.05
CA GLU A 16 -14.91 1.90 44.10
C GLU A 16 -13.66 2.51 44.73
N THR A 17 -13.46 3.84 44.58
CA THR A 17 -12.26 4.57 45.04
C THR A 17 -12.54 5.59 46.15
N GLY A 18 -13.71 5.53 46.79
CA GLY A 18 -14.11 6.46 47.85
C GLY A 18 -15.62 6.76 47.86
N PHE A 19 -15.98 8.03 47.89
CA PHE A 19 -17.38 8.48 47.91
C PHE A 19 -17.64 9.61 46.92
N ILE A 20 -18.84 9.66 46.36
CA ILE A 20 -19.34 10.79 45.58
C ILE A 20 -20.22 11.62 46.51
N GLY A 21 -19.89 12.90 46.69
CA GLY A 21 -20.64 13.86 47.48
C GLY A 21 -21.59 14.69 46.63
N LYS A 22 -22.86 14.76 47.02
CA LYS A 22 -23.88 15.65 46.42
C LYS A 22 -24.38 16.66 47.46
N LEU A 23 -24.18 17.95 47.18
CA LEU A 23 -24.62 19.08 48.01
C LEU A 23 -25.47 20.04 47.17
N ALA A 24 -26.69 20.33 47.60
CA ALA A 24 -27.57 21.28 46.91
C ALA A 24 -27.67 22.60 47.68
N LEU A 25 -27.48 23.73 47.00
CA LEU A 25 -27.59 25.09 47.54
C LEU A 25 -28.75 25.82 46.85
N ASN A 26 -29.86 26.06 47.56
CA ASN A 26 -31.12 26.59 46.97
C ASN A 26 -30.98 28.04 46.48
N THR A 27 -30.46 28.94 47.31
CA THR A 27 -29.99 30.28 46.90
C THR A 27 -28.82 30.69 47.81
N LEU A 28 -27.85 31.44 47.29
CA LEU A 28 -26.77 32.01 48.12
C LEU A 28 -27.26 33.18 48.99
N ASP A 29 -28.48 33.68 48.75
CA ASP A 29 -29.09 34.78 49.51
C ASP A 29 -29.68 34.28 50.85
N ASP A 30 -29.95 32.98 51.01
CA ASP A 30 -30.42 32.36 52.27
C ASP A 30 -29.29 32.19 53.31
N LEU A 31 -28.02 32.22 52.89
CA LEU A 31 -26.85 32.20 53.77
C LEU A 31 -26.58 33.60 54.31
N SER A 32 -27.41 34.03 55.27
CA SER A 32 -27.26 35.29 56.03
C SER A 32 -26.07 35.27 57.00
N ILE A 33 -24.89 34.82 56.55
CA ILE A 33 -23.66 34.71 57.33
C ILE A 33 -22.51 35.35 56.54
N THR A 34 -22.15 36.55 57.01
CA THR A 34 -20.87 37.27 56.89
C THR A 34 -20.27 37.47 55.49
N GLU A 35 -20.33 38.73 55.03
CA GLU A 35 -19.22 39.48 54.45
C GLU A 35 -18.16 38.70 53.64
N THR A 36 -18.56 38.09 52.55
CA THR A 36 -17.75 38.02 51.31
C THR A 36 -18.70 37.93 50.13
N ARG A 37 -19.56 38.95 49.96
CA ARG A 37 -19.72 39.44 48.59
C ARG A 37 -18.29 39.78 48.17
N LEU A 38 -17.68 38.95 47.34
CA LEU A 38 -16.55 39.40 46.55
C LEU A 38 -17.03 40.72 45.96
N SER A 39 -16.51 41.85 46.43
CA SER A 39 -16.73 43.11 45.73
C SER A 39 -16.33 42.86 44.27
N ASN A 40 -16.93 43.58 43.31
CA ASN A 40 -16.53 43.47 41.90
C ASN A 40 -14.99 43.56 41.69
N SER A 41 -14.22 44.00 42.69
CA SER A 41 -12.76 43.93 42.78
C SER A 41 -12.10 42.54 42.69
N ASN A 42 -12.80 41.42 42.93
CA ASN A 42 -12.15 40.09 43.02
C ASN A 42 -12.40 39.18 41.81
N VAL A 43 -13.15 39.65 40.81
CA VAL A 43 -13.36 38.96 39.53
C VAL A 43 -12.75 39.80 38.41
N SER A 44 -11.67 39.29 37.80
CA SER A 44 -11.05 39.96 36.65
C SER A 44 -11.73 39.54 35.35
N THR A 45 -11.87 40.47 34.40
CA THR A 45 -12.45 40.18 33.08
C THR A 45 -11.46 40.53 31.99
N ILE A 46 -11.08 39.52 31.21
CA ILE A 46 -10.12 39.64 30.12
C ILE A 46 -10.81 39.27 28.80
N VAL A 47 -10.69 40.14 27.82
CA VAL A 47 -11.13 39.89 26.44
C VAL A 47 -9.89 39.77 25.56
N ILE A 48 -9.76 38.67 24.84
CA ILE A 48 -8.76 38.49 23.78
C ILE A 48 -9.46 38.70 22.45
N LEU A 49 -9.10 39.76 21.73
CA LEU A 49 -9.74 40.17 20.49
C LEU A 49 -8.75 40.14 19.33
N ASP A 50 -9.07 39.35 18.32
CA ASP A 50 -8.41 39.40 17.03
C ASP A 50 -8.68 40.75 16.35
N ARG A 51 -7.60 41.45 15.98
CA ARG A 51 -7.70 42.68 15.19
C ARG A 51 -6.93 42.58 13.87
N SER A 52 -6.66 41.37 13.40
CA SER A 52 -6.04 41.12 12.10
C SER A 52 -6.84 41.71 10.94
N GLY A 53 -6.20 41.84 9.77
CA GLY A 53 -6.85 42.40 8.58
C GLY A 53 -8.17 41.72 8.19
N SER A 54 -8.30 40.41 8.42
CA SER A 54 -9.49 39.62 8.09
C SER A 54 -10.72 39.96 8.96
N MET A 55 -10.51 40.50 10.16
CA MET A 55 -11.58 40.96 11.04
C MET A 55 -12.24 42.27 10.57
N GLY A 56 -11.57 43.06 9.72
CA GLY A 56 -12.16 44.22 9.03
C GLY A 56 -12.93 45.19 9.94
N ASN A 57 -14.14 45.57 9.51
CA ASN A 57 -15.05 46.45 10.26
C ASN A 57 -15.65 45.79 11.51
N SER A 58 -15.45 44.50 11.72
CA SER A 58 -15.92 43.81 12.94
C SER A 58 -15.15 44.26 14.18
N VAL A 59 -13.86 44.64 14.05
CA VAL A 59 -13.05 45.11 15.19
C VAL A 59 -13.65 46.33 15.89
N PRO A 60 -13.88 47.48 15.21
CA PRO A 60 -14.51 48.64 15.84
C PRO A 60 -15.96 48.35 16.25
N ARG A 61 -16.67 47.48 15.53
CA ARG A 61 -18.02 47.05 15.91
C ARG A 61 -18.04 46.33 17.27
N PHE A 62 -17.10 45.41 17.49
CA PHE A 62 -16.99 44.69 18.76
C PHE A 62 -16.59 45.60 19.91
N VAL A 63 -15.60 46.48 19.70
CA VAL A 63 -15.09 47.38 20.75
C VAL A 63 -16.10 48.44 21.16
N ASN A 64 -16.76 49.08 20.18
CA ASN A 64 -17.55 50.29 20.43
C ASN A 64 -19.06 50.03 20.61
N ARG A 65 -19.57 48.85 20.22
CA ARG A 65 -21.02 48.57 20.24
C ARG A 65 -21.37 47.29 21.00
N ILE A 66 -20.71 46.18 20.68
CA ILE A 66 -21.07 44.85 21.24
C ILE A 66 -20.55 44.65 22.67
N LEU A 67 -19.24 44.84 22.91
CA LEU A 67 -18.67 44.67 24.26
C LEU A 67 -19.32 45.58 25.33
N PRO A 68 -19.58 46.87 25.07
CA PRO A 68 -20.31 47.72 26.02
C PRO A 68 -21.69 47.17 26.39
N GLN A 69 -22.42 46.66 25.39
CA GLN A 69 -23.75 46.08 25.60
C GLN A 69 -23.67 44.79 26.42
N ILE A 70 -22.69 43.92 26.16
CA ILE A 70 -22.45 42.70 26.95
C ILE A 70 -22.18 43.05 28.42
N PHE A 71 -21.26 43.98 28.69
CA PHE A 71 -20.92 44.34 30.07
C PHE A 71 -22.07 45.03 30.80
N LYS A 72 -22.86 45.84 30.09
CA LYS A 72 -24.08 46.45 30.65
C LYS A 72 -25.12 45.38 31.04
N THR A 73 -25.30 44.34 30.23
CA THR A 73 -26.25 43.25 30.51
C THR A 73 -25.75 42.32 31.62
N LEU A 74 -24.43 42.20 31.82
CA LEU A 74 -23.81 41.44 32.92
C LEU A 74 -23.68 42.26 34.23
N ASP A 75 -24.37 43.39 34.35
CA ASP A 75 -24.38 44.28 35.52
C ASP A 75 -23.00 44.86 35.93
N TYR A 76 -22.08 45.08 34.98
CA TYR A 76 -20.83 45.79 35.27
C TYR A 76 -21.08 47.28 35.56
N ALA A 77 -20.39 47.83 36.55
CA ALA A 77 -20.42 49.26 36.83
C ALA A 77 -19.66 50.03 35.75
N LYS A 78 -20.04 51.30 35.55
CA LYS A 78 -19.44 52.18 34.52
C LYS A 78 -17.93 52.39 34.68
N ASP A 79 -17.43 52.25 35.90
CA ASP A 79 -16.02 52.44 36.27
C ASP A 79 -15.26 51.10 36.40
N ASP A 80 -15.91 49.95 36.19
CA ASP A 80 -15.23 48.66 36.20
C ASP A 80 -14.23 48.59 35.05
N ILE A 81 -13.02 48.07 35.34
CA ILE A 81 -11.92 48.00 34.38
C ILE A 81 -11.96 46.64 33.65
N ILE A 82 -12.01 46.69 32.33
CA ILE A 82 -11.87 45.51 31.47
C ILE A 82 -10.47 45.48 30.87
N THR A 83 -9.81 44.33 30.92
CA THR A 83 -8.54 44.14 30.24
C THR A 83 -8.78 43.58 28.84
N LEU A 84 -8.47 44.38 27.82
CA LEU A 84 -8.57 43.99 26.42
C LEU A 84 -7.17 43.69 25.87
N ILE A 85 -6.92 42.45 25.48
CA ILE A 85 -5.70 42.03 24.77
C ILE A 85 -6.06 41.91 23.30
N THR A 86 -5.42 42.69 22.44
CA THR A 86 -5.60 42.58 20.99
C THR A 86 -4.39 41.97 20.34
N PHE A 87 -4.60 41.10 19.36
CA PHE A 87 -3.51 40.47 18.61
C PHE A 87 -3.65 40.65 17.10
N ASP A 88 -2.52 40.89 16.44
CA ASP A 88 -2.36 40.92 15.00
C ASP A 88 -0.94 40.43 14.60
N SER A 89 -0.12 41.29 14.01
CA SER A 89 1.33 41.11 13.90
C SER A 89 2.07 41.40 15.21
N ASP A 90 1.45 42.18 16.08
CA ASP A 90 1.89 42.56 17.43
C ASP A 90 0.79 42.21 18.45
N THR A 91 1.13 42.24 19.73
CA THR A 91 0.16 42.10 20.83
C THR A 91 0.12 43.36 21.66
N ASN A 92 -1.07 43.91 21.87
CA ASN A 92 -1.30 45.10 22.67
C ASN A 92 -2.29 44.81 23.79
N ARG A 93 -2.13 45.50 24.91
CA ARG A 93 -3.00 45.39 26.08
C ARG A 93 -3.55 46.76 26.42
N TYR A 94 -4.85 46.81 26.71
CA TYR A 94 -5.55 47.99 27.16
C TYR A 94 -6.30 47.66 28.47
N ALA A 95 -6.27 48.57 29.43
CA ALA A 95 -7.10 48.53 30.62
C ALA A 95 -8.11 49.68 30.50
N ILE A 96 -9.36 49.35 30.15
CA ILE A 96 -10.36 50.33 29.73
C ILE A 96 -11.56 50.26 30.69
N PRO A 97 -11.97 51.37 31.32
CA PRO A 97 -13.24 51.46 32.03
C PRO A 97 -14.42 51.22 31.09
N VAL A 98 -15.47 50.50 31.51
CA VAL A 98 -16.63 50.19 30.66
C VAL A 98 -17.20 51.44 29.96
N LYS A 99 -17.30 52.59 30.66
CA LYS A 99 -17.79 53.87 30.08
C LYS A 99 -16.96 54.44 28.93
N GLN A 100 -15.73 53.99 28.74
CA GLN A 100 -14.81 54.48 27.71
C GLN A 100 -14.78 53.60 26.46
N LEU A 101 -15.34 52.39 26.50
CA LEU A 101 -15.31 51.44 25.37
C LEU A 101 -16.02 52.00 24.13
N ASP A 102 -17.18 52.64 24.28
CA ASP A 102 -17.99 53.19 23.18
C ASP A 102 -17.22 54.18 22.28
N ASN A 103 -16.22 54.86 22.85
CA ASN A 103 -15.44 55.90 22.16
C ASN A 103 -13.97 55.48 21.93
N TYR A 104 -13.60 54.24 22.25
CA TYR A 104 -12.22 53.77 22.14
C TYR A 104 -11.94 53.33 20.70
N SER A 105 -10.94 53.93 20.03
CA SER A 105 -10.66 53.66 18.62
C SER A 105 -9.61 52.56 18.44
N ILE A 106 -10.04 51.32 18.17
CA ILE A 106 -9.17 50.21 17.75
C ILE A 106 -9.51 49.83 16.31
N LYS A 107 -8.50 49.83 15.43
CA LYS A 107 -8.62 49.48 14.01
C LYS A 107 -8.07 48.09 13.74
N CYS A 108 -8.55 47.44 12.67
CA CYS A 108 -7.93 46.22 12.17
C CYS A 108 -6.60 46.53 11.46
N GLN A 109 -5.62 45.64 11.55
CA GLN A 109 -4.33 45.73 10.86
C GLN A 109 -3.58 44.39 10.96
N GLY A 110 -2.54 44.19 10.16
CA GLY A 110 -1.57 43.10 10.35
C GLY A 110 -2.08 41.69 10.04
N ARG A 111 -1.24 40.69 10.37
CA ARG A 111 -1.53 39.24 10.27
C ARG A 111 -2.18 38.73 11.55
N THR A 112 -2.37 37.41 11.69
CA THR A 112 -3.09 36.79 12.81
C THR A 112 -2.15 35.91 13.64
N PHE A 113 -1.29 36.51 14.48
CA PHE A 113 -0.40 35.81 15.41
C PHE A 113 -0.94 35.87 16.84
N MET A 114 -1.42 34.75 17.36
CA MET A 114 -2.14 34.67 18.62
C MET A 114 -1.24 34.23 19.80
N ALA A 115 -0.15 33.51 19.56
CA ALA A 115 0.72 33.01 20.63
C ALA A 115 1.25 34.12 21.56
N PRO A 116 1.66 35.30 21.05
CA PRO A 116 2.11 36.39 21.92
C PRO A 116 1.00 36.95 22.83
N ALA A 117 -0.28 36.86 22.43
CA ALA A 117 -1.41 37.20 23.30
C ALA A 117 -1.58 36.20 24.46
N ILE A 118 -1.28 34.92 24.24
CA ILE A 118 -1.29 33.92 25.31
C ILE A 118 -0.12 34.14 26.27
N SER A 119 1.06 34.51 25.76
CA SER A 119 2.18 34.92 26.62
C SER A 119 1.85 36.18 27.44
N MET A 120 1.13 37.15 26.86
CA MET A 120 0.64 38.33 27.57
C MET A 120 -0.39 37.97 28.65
N LEU A 121 -1.35 37.09 28.32
CA LEU A 121 -2.33 36.55 29.27
C LEU A 121 -1.62 35.85 30.44
N THR A 122 -0.61 35.04 30.15
CA THR A 122 0.20 34.34 31.15
C THR A 122 0.85 35.34 32.11
N ARG A 123 1.44 36.42 31.59
CA ARG A 123 2.05 37.47 32.43
C ARG A 123 1.02 38.14 33.32
N ILE A 124 -0.14 38.51 32.76
CA ILE A 124 -1.21 39.17 33.52
C ILE A 124 -1.66 38.28 34.68
N ILE A 125 -1.96 37.01 34.41
CA ILE A 125 -2.47 36.11 35.44
C ILE A 125 -1.42 35.83 36.52
N THR A 126 -0.15 35.63 36.14
CA THR A 126 0.90 35.20 37.08
C THR A 126 1.52 36.34 37.88
N THR A 127 1.54 37.57 37.36
CA THR A 127 2.31 38.68 37.96
C THR A 127 1.50 39.92 38.28
N GLU A 128 0.33 40.11 37.66
CA GLU A 128 -0.37 41.40 37.69
C GLU A 128 -1.79 41.33 38.27
N LEU A 129 -2.37 40.13 38.42
CA LEU A 129 -3.64 39.98 39.10
C LEU A 129 -3.49 40.31 40.60
N PRO A 130 -4.48 41.01 41.20
CA PRO A 130 -4.52 41.21 42.65
C PRO A 130 -4.41 39.88 43.40
N LYS A 131 -3.71 39.84 44.53
CA LYS A 131 -3.51 38.60 45.32
C LYS A 131 -4.83 38.01 45.87
N ASP A 132 -5.87 38.83 45.90
CA ASP A 132 -7.25 38.58 46.29
C ASP A 132 -8.19 38.28 45.11
N CYS A 133 -7.67 38.27 43.86
CA CYS A 133 -8.40 37.87 42.68
C CYS A 133 -8.44 36.33 42.58
N HIS A 134 -9.59 35.75 42.91
CA HIS A 134 -9.77 34.29 42.90
C HIS A 134 -10.54 33.79 41.66
N ALA A 135 -11.11 34.69 40.85
CA ALA A 135 -11.91 34.33 39.68
C ALA A 135 -11.62 35.19 38.45
N LEU A 136 -11.73 34.58 37.27
CA LEU A 136 -11.43 35.18 35.96
C LEU A 136 -12.51 34.82 34.94
N ARG A 137 -13.03 35.83 34.24
CA ARG A 137 -13.80 35.66 33.00
C ARG A 137 -12.89 35.91 31.81
N LEU A 138 -12.78 34.92 30.92
CA LEU A 138 -11.97 35.01 29.71
C LEU A 138 -12.86 34.83 28.48
N LEU A 139 -12.89 35.83 27.60
CA LEU A 139 -13.61 35.79 26.32
C LEU A 139 -12.61 35.92 25.18
N THR A 140 -12.51 34.91 24.32
CA THR A 140 -11.67 34.95 23.11
C THR A 140 -12.53 35.13 21.87
N ILE A 141 -12.20 36.10 21.02
CA ILE A 141 -12.94 36.42 19.79
C ILE A 141 -11.96 36.45 18.62
N SER A 142 -12.15 35.59 17.63
CA SER A 142 -11.33 35.54 16.40
C SER A 142 -12.14 34.96 15.25
N ASP A 143 -11.73 35.21 14.01
CA ASP A 143 -12.29 34.52 12.84
C ASP A 143 -11.71 33.12 12.63
N GLY A 144 -10.61 32.78 13.32
CA GLY A 144 -9.96 31.47 13.28
C GLY A 144 -8.80 31.35 12.30
N GLU A 145 -8.44 32.39 11.54
CA GLU A 145 -7.32 32.36 10.58
C GLU A 145 -5.93 32.56 11.25
N VAL A 146 -5.65 31.79 12.30
CA VAL A 146 -4.42 31.93 13.10
C VAL A 146 -3.21 31.33 12.39
N HIS A 147 -2.12 32.10 12.29
CA HIS A 147 -0.91 31.74 11.54
C HIS A 147 0.12 30.94 12.39
N ASP A 148 0.10 31.06 13.71
CA ASP A 148 1.06 30.44 14.67
C ASP A 148 0.42 29.34 15.54
N GLN A 149 -0.44 28.52 14.95
CA GLN A 149 -1.29 27.54 15.64
C GLN A 149 -0.53 26.59 16.58
N THR A 150 0.60 26.04 16.13
CA THR A 150 1.41 25.11 16.95
C THR A 150 2.00 25.81 18.19
N GLN A 151 2.40 27.07 18.03
CA GLN A 151 2.95 27.86 19.13
C GLN A 151 1.87 28.26 20.12
N VAL A 152 0.67 28.60 19.62
CA VAL A 152 -0.54 28.84 20.43
C VAL A 152 -0.86 27.64 21.32
N GLN A 153 -0.88 26.43 20.76
CA GLN A 153 -1.15 25.20 21.51
C GLN A 153 -0.11 24.98 22.62
N THR A 154 1.16 25.24 22.32
CA THR A 154 2.27 25.08 23.27
C THR A 154 2.17 26.08 24.42
N GLU A 155 1.94 27.37 24.12
CA GLU A 155 1.79 28.40 25.14
C GLU A 155 0.52 28.21 25.98
N ALA A 156 -0.59 27.77 25.37
CA ALA A 156 -1.82 27.47 26.08
C ALA A 156 -1.66 26.27 27.03
N ALA A 157 -1.00 25.19 26.60
CA ALA A 157 -0.70 24.05 27.46
C ALA A 157 0.22 24.44 28.63
N ARG A 158 1.24 25.28 28.36
CA ARG A 158 2.12 25.83 29.40
C ARG A 158 1.32 26.64 30.43
N LEU A 159 0.42 27.51 29.98
CA LEU A 159 -0.45 28.29 30.86
C LEU A 159 -1.35 27.40 31.72
N THR A 160 -1.99 26.38 31.15
CA THR A 160 -2.81 25.40 31.91
C THR A 160 -1.99 24.72 33.01
N SER A 161 -0.74 24.37 32.72
CA SER A 161 0.14 23.71 33.69
C SER A 161 0.55 24.62 34.86
N LEU A 162 0.61 25.93 34.62
CA LEU A 162 0.96 26.95 35.62
C LEU A 162 -0.21 27.31 36.54
N LEU A 163 -1.44 27.20 36.05
CA LEU A 163 -2.66 27.66 36.76
C LEU A 163 -3.25 26.65 37.75
N LYS A 164 -2.64 25.47 37.94
CA LYS A 164 -3.13 24.30 38.70
C LYS A 164 -3.98 24.67 39.94
N ASN A 165 -5.29 24.83 39.70
CA ASN A 165 -6.36 25.07 40.67
C ASN A 165 -6.26 26.34 41.54
N GLU A 166 -5.38 27.29 41.22
CA GLU A 166 -5.21 28.52 42.01
C GLU A 166 -6.26 29.59 41.66
N VAL A 167 -6.81 29.55 40.44
CA VAL A 167 -7.78 30.53 39.93
C VAL A 167 -8.98 29.81 39.31
N ILE A 168 -10.17 30.32 39.61
CA ILE A 168 -11.45 29.87 39.03
C ILE A 168 -11.65 30.61 37.70
N ILE A 169 -11.65 29.90 36.57
CA ILE A 169 -11.67 30.49 35.23
C ILE A 169 -12.89 30.02 34.47
N ASN A 170 -13.73 30.97 34.04
CA ASN A 170 -14.76 30.75 33.01
C ASN A 170 -14.21 31.24 31.67
N SER A 171 -13.66 30.31 30.88
CA SER A 171 -13.09 30.57 29.54
C SER A 171 -14.09 30.19 28.44
N GLN A 172 -14.40 31.16 27.60
CA GLN A 172 -15.34 31.03 26.48
C GLN A 172 -14.71 31.59 25.21
N ALA A 173 -15.11 31.04 24.06
CA ALA A 173 -14.57 31.45 22.77
C ALA A 173 -15.66 31.63 21.72
N VAL A 174 -15.47 32.62 20.86
CA VAL A 174 -16.35 32.99 19.75
C VAL A 174 -15.55 32.95 18.47
N ARG A 175 -16.00 32.14 17.52
CA ARG A 175 -15.55 32.16 16.14
C ARG A 175 -16.47 33.04 15.31
N LEU A 176 -15.93 34.08 14.72
CA LEU A 176 -16.68 35.02 13.90
C LEU A 176 -16.50 34.72 12.41
N PHE A 177 -17.57 34.38 11.70
CA PHE A 177 -17.52 34.16 10.25
C PHE A 177 -17.48 35.48 9.50
N THR A 178 -16.28 35.89 9.12
CA THR A 178 -16.00 37.07 8.29
C THR A 178 -16.01 36.75 6.79
N SER A 179 -15.97 35.47 6.40
CA SER A 179 -16.01 34.99 5.01
C SER A 179 -16.68 33.60 4.88
N LEU A 180 -16.78 33.08 3.64
CA LEU A 180 -17.35 31.73 3.35
C LEU A 180 -16.37 30.57 3.62
N SER A 181 -15.09 30.84 3.95
CA SER A 181 -14.14 29.78 4.30
C SER A 181 -14.42 29.26 5.72
N GLN A 182 -14.10 27.98 5.98
CA GLN A 182 -14.13 27.38 7.32
C GLN A 182 -12.70 27.27 7.87
N PRO A 183 -12.18 28.31 8.54
CA PRO A 183 -10.83 28.27 9.09
C PRO A 183 -10.72 27.33 10.31
N ASP A 184 -9.48 26.95 10.62
CA ASP A 184 -9.12 25.97 11.63
C ASP A 184 -9.34 26.48 13.07
N THR A 185 -10.15 25.80 13.86
CA THR A 185 -10.54 26.23 15.22
C THR A 185 -9.54 25.82 16.31
N ARG A 186 -8.47 25.09 15.97
CA ARG A 186 -7.54 24.52 16.96
C ARG A 186 -6.87 25.57 17.84
N ALA A 187 -6.49 26.70 17.26
CA ALA A 187 -5.84 27.79 18.00
C ALA A 187 -6.79 28.46 19.00
N VAL A 188 -8.00 28.83 18.55
CA VAL A 188 -9.02 29.47 19.39
C VAL A 188 -9.54 28.52 20.48
N SER A 189 -9.72 27.23 20.14
CA SER A 189 -10.15 26.20 21.08
C SER A 189 -9.11 25.88 22.16
N SER A 190 -7.83 26.20 21.94
CA SER A 190 -6.77 25.93 22.92
C SER A 190 -6.95 26.70 24.23
N LEU A 191 -7.59 27.87 24.22
CA LEU A 191 -7.85 28.65 25.44
C LEU A 191 -9.07 28.14 26.23
N LEU A 192 -9.91 27.32 25.61
CA LEU A 192 -11.06 26.71 26.25
C LEU A 192 -10.66 25.64 27.28
N GLN A 193 -9.46 25.06 27.16
CA GLN A 193 -8.91 24.12 28.13
C GLN A 193 -8.68 24.75 29.52
N LEU A 194 -8.65 26.10 29.60
CA LEU A 194 -8.52 26.84 30.85
C LEU A 194 -9.81 26.89 31.66
N ASN A 195 -10.97 26.57 31.04
CA ASN A 195 -12.25 26.62 31.74
C ASN A 195 -12.35 25.49 32.78
N ASN A 196 -12.64 25.86 34.03
CA ASN A 196 -12.82 24.92 35.14
C ASN A 196 -14.13 25.12 35.92
N VAL A 197 -15.08 25.91 35.39
CA VAL A 197 -16.33 26.31 36.08
C VAL A 197 -17.57 25.84 35.35
N SER A 198 -17.65 26.17 34.06
CA SER A 198 -18.88 26.10 33.29
C SER A 198 -18.75 25.11 32.13
N GLN A 199 -19.87 24.84 31.45
CA GLN A 199 -19.79 24.19 30.15
C GLN A 199 -19.04 25.10 29.18
N VAL A 200 -18.05 24.51 28.52
CA VAL A 200 -17.25 25.19 27.53
C VAL A 200 -18.05 25.30 26.23
N ASN A 201 -18.18 26.52 25.71
CA ASN A 201 -18.81 26.75 24.41
C ASN A 201 -17.83 27.45 23.46
N LEU A 202 -17.65 26.86 22.28
CA LEU A 202 -17.13 27.55 21.10
C LEU A 202 -18.34 27.98 20.27
N LEU A 203 -18.67 29.27 20.28
CA LEU A 203 -19.82 29.79 19.54
C LEU A 203 -19.44 30.29 18.16
N ASP A 204 -20.16 29.81 17.17
CA ASP A 204 -20.05 30.20 15.78
C ASP A 204 -21.04 31.32 15.48
N LEU A 205 -20.55 32.55 15.25
CA LEU A 205 -21.38 33.72 14.98
C LEU A 205 -21.15 34.26 13.58
N GLN A 206 -22.24 34.57 12.88
CA GLN A 206 -22.19 35.21 11.56
C GLN A 206 -22.05 36.72 11.73
N THR A 207 -21.17 37.35 10.94
CA THR A 207 -21.02 38.83 10.93
C THR A 207 -22.29 39.57 10.51
N THR A 208 -23.25 38.89 9.87
CA THR A 208 -24.53 39.44 9.42
C THR A 208 -25.57 39.60 10.53
N LEU A 209 -25.40 38.98 11.69
CA LEU A 209 -26.30 39.12 12.84
C LEU A 209 -26.32 40.56 13.37
N THR A 210 -27.40 40.97 14.02
CA THR A 210 -27.52 42.30 14.66
C THR A 210 -26.64 42.40 15.92
N ASP A 211 -26.34 43.63 16.37
CA ASP A 211 -25.52 43.82 17.58
C ASP A 211 -26.21 43.27 18.83
N GLU A 212 -27.54 43.41 18.90
CA GLU A 212 -28.36 42.90 19.99
C GLU A 212 -28.33 41.37 20.06
N GLU A 213 -28.43 40.69 18.91
CA GLU A 213 -28.36 39.22 18.83
C GLU A 213 -26.97 38.72 19.27
N ILE A 214 -25.90 39.29 18.72
CA ILE A 214 -24.52 38.91 19.08
C ILE A 214 -24.28 39.15 20.57
N SER A 215 -24.69 40.31 21.09
CA SER A 215 -24.51 40.67 22.50
C SER A 215 -25.31 39.75 23.42
N ALA A 216 -26.55 39.41 23.09
CA ALA A 216 -27.38 38.50 23.88
C ALA A 216 -26.78 37.09 23.92
N THR A 217 -26.34 36.58 22.77
CA THR A 217 -25.72 35.26 22.67
C THR A 217 -24.42 35.19 23.45
N ILE A 218 -23.53 36.19 23.36
CA ILE A 218 -22.30 36.21 24.17
C ILE A 218 -22.61 36.39 25.66
N THR A 219 -23.61 37.20 26.01
CA THR A 219 -24.04 37.36 27.41
C THR A 219 -24.51 36.03 28.00
N SER A 220 -25.22 35.20 27.23
CA SER A 220 -25.69 33.90 27.72
C SER A 220 -24.57 32.92 28.11
N LEU A 221 -23.36 33.12 27.60
CA LEU A 221 -22.18 32.32 27.97
C LEU A 221 -21.69 32.59 29.40
N PHE A 222 -21.99 33.76 29.93
CA PHE A 222 -21.59 34.19 31.27
C PHE A 222 -22.79 34.34 32.21
N SER A 223 -24.02 34.35 31.70
CA SER A 223 -25.23 34.38 32.52
C SER A 223 -25.33 33.09 33.35
N GLY A 224 -25.20 33.21 34.68
CA GLY A 224 -25.29 32.07 35.59
C GLY A 224 -23.95 31.42 35.96
N ASP A 225 -22.81 31.99 35.55
CA ASP A 225 -21.49 31.45 35.91
C ASP A 225 -21.17 31.51 37.42
N SER A 226 -21.97 32.26 38.17
CA SER A 226 -21.90 32.38 39.63
C SER A 226 -20.51 32.78 40.16
N LEU A 227 -19.62 33.30 39.31
CA LEU A 227 -18.26 33.71 39.72
C LEU A 227 -18.29 34.87 40.71
N ASN A 228 -19.32 35.71 40.60
CA ASN A 228 -19.58 36.82 41.52
C ASN A 228 -20.20 36.33 42.86
N ARG A 229 -20.51 35.04 42.99
CA ARG A 229 -21.23 34.42 44.12
C ARG A 229 -20.72 32.99 44.35
N CYS A 230 -19.46 32.83 44.77
CA CYS A 230 -18.88 31.53 45.11
C CYS A 230 -18.68 31.41 46.63
N ALA A 231 -19.04 30.25 47.20
CA ALA A 231 -18.74 29.92 48.59
C ALA A 231 -17.70 28.78 48.64
N VAL A 232 -17.00 28.63 49.77
CA VAL A 232 -15.97 27.59 49.93
C VAL A 232 -16.45 26.56 50.95
N LEU A 233 -16.54 25.30 50.52
CA LEU A 233 -16.72 24.16 51.41
C LEU A 233 -15.37 23.81 52.02
N LYS A 234 -15.27 23.86 53.35
CA LYS A 234 -14.07 23.54 54.12
C LYS A 234 -14.24 22.26 54.92
N SER A 235 -13.21 21.44 54.91
CA SER A 235 -13.03 20.25 55.74
C SER A 235 -11.85 20.46 56.68
N GLU A 236 -11.93 19.89 57.87
CA GLU A 236 -10.79 19.82 58.81
C GLU A 236 -9.72 18.81 58.35
N GLU A 237 -10.05 17.99 57.34
CA GLU A 237 -9.17 16.96 56.80
C GLU A 237 -8.96 17.15 55.29
N PHE A 238 -7.80 16.74 54.80
CA PHE A 238 -7.52 16.68 53.37
C PHE A 238 -8.23 15.45 52.77
N ILE A 239 -9.52 15.57 52.48
CA ILE A 239 -10.36 14.48 51.94
C ILE A 239 -11.11 14.86 50.67
N LEU A 240 -11.20 16.15 50.33
CA LEU A 240 -12.00 16.65 49.21
C LEU A 240 -11.22 16.54 47.90
N LYS A 241 -11.91 16.15 46.82
CA LYS A 241 -11.37 16.07 45.46
C LYS A 241 -12.33 16.68 44.44
N SER A 242 -11.79 17.46 43.52
CA SER A 242 -12.55 18.03 42.39
C SER A 242 -12.83 17.00 41.30
N THR A 243 -11.93 16.04 41.12
CA THR A 243 -12.06 14.88 40.22
C THR A 243 -11.54 13.62 40.90
N PRO A 244 -12.03 12.43 40.51
CA PRO A 244 -11.70 11.19 41.21
C PRO A 244 -10.23 10.76 41.02
N TRP A 245 -9.61 11.10 39.89
CA TRP A 245 -8.22 10.79 39.57
C TRP A 245 -7.19 11.79 40.13
N GLN A 246 -7.64 12.84 40.83
CA GLN A 246 -6.73 13.80 41.48
C GLN A 246 -5.88 13.09 42.56
N SER A 247 -4.56 13.24 42.48
CA SER A 247 -3.60 12.58 43.38
C SER A 247 -3.58 13.18 44.78
N ASN A 248 -3.79 14.50 44.87
CA ASN A 248 -3.74 15.25 46.12
C ASN A 248 -5.15 15.59 46.58
N ASN A 249 -5.47 15.25 47.82
CA ASN A 249 -6.69 15.70 48.46
C ASN A 249 -6.54 17.16 48.90
N CYS A 250 -7.65 17.89 48.94
CA CYS A 250 -7.76 19.26 49.43
C CYS A 250 -8.60 19.30 50.71
N ASP A 251 -8.38 20.33 51.52
CA ASP A 251 -9.21 20.69 52.67
C ASP A 251 -10.34 21.65 52.27
N THR A 252 -10.33 22.17 51.04
CA THR A 252 -11.31 23.14 50.54
C THR A 252 -11.74 22.83 49.10
N ILE A 253 -12.99 23.14 48.77
CA ILE A 253 -13.50 23.10 47.39
C ILE A 253 -14.52 24.24 47.17
N PRO A 254 -14.49 24.96 46.03
CA PRO A 254 -15.50 25.95 45.71
C PRO A 254 -16.86 25.28 45.45
N VAL A 255 -17.93 25.91 45.92
CA VAL A 255 -19.32 25.52 45.70
C VAL A 255 -20.12 26.71 45.20
N THR A 256 -21.04 26.46 44.26
CA THR A 256 -21.89 27.47 43.64
C THR A 256 -23.36 27.21 43.98
N ALA A 257 -24.23 28.19 43.74
CA ALA A 257 -25.68 27.96 43.83
C ALA A 257 -26.09 26.79 42.90
N GLY A 258 -27.01 25.95 43.36
CA GLY A 258 -27.45 24.74 42.66
C GLY A 258 -26.80 23.45 43.19
N GLU A 259 -26.78 22.41 42.34
CA GLU A 259 -26.24 21.10 42.68
C GLU A 259 -24.72 21.04 42.50
N ASN A 260 -24.01 20.68 43.56
CA ASN A 260 -22.57 20.52 43.59
C ASN A 260 -22.22 19.03 43.75
N LEU A 261 -21.40 18.52 42.83
CA LEU A 261 -20.91 17.14 42.84
C LEU A 261 -19.37 17.14 42.93
N PHE A 262 -18.85 16.40 43.90
CA PHE A 262 -17.42 16.27 44.17
C PHE A 262 -17.10 14.88 44.72
N TRP A 263 -15.81 14.56 44.89
CA TRP A 263 -15.35 13.26 45.37
C TRP A 263 -14.69 13.38 46.74
N LEU A 264 -14.80 12.32 47.55
CA LEU A 264 -14.13 12.20 48.82
C LEU A 264 -13.34 10.90 48.88
N SER A 265 -12.11 10.94 49.40
CA SER A 265 -11.29 9.72 49.54
C SER A 265 -11.78 8.80 50.67
N LYS A 266 -12.49 9.36 51.66
CA LYS A 266 -13.07 8.65 52.80
C LYS A 266 -14.25 9.44 53.36
N VAL A 267 -15.05 8.81 54.23
CA VAL A 267 -16.11 9.52 54.97
C VAL A 267 -15.46 10.56 55.89
N PRO A 268 -15.93 11.83 55.90
CA PRO A 268 -15.41 12.86 56.81
C PRO A 268 -15.60 12.47 58.27
N THR A 269 -14.54 12.58 59.09
CA THR A 269 -14.63 12.38 60.55
C THR A 269 -14.69 13.69 61.33
N GLY A 270 -14.17 14.80 60.77
CA GLY A 270 -14.33 16.16 61.28
C GLY A 270 -15.53 16.93 60.70
N ASN A 271 -15.70 18.19 61.12
CA ASN A 271 -16.79 19.04 60.63
C ASN A 271 -16.54 19.49 59.17
N LEU A 272 -17.59 19.41 58.34
CA LEU A 272 -17.65 20.09 57.05
C LEU A 272 -18.43 21.39 57.22
N SER A 273 -17.89 22.51 56.73
CA SER A 273 -18.54 23.81 56.90
C SER A 273 -18.47 24.68 55.63
N ILE A 274 -19.48 25.53 55.46
CA ILE A 274 -19.48 26.65 54.52
C ILE A 274 -19.65 27.92 55.34
N GLY A 275 -18.62 28.77 55.39
CA GLY A 275 -18.59 29.91 56.32
C GLY A 275 -18.67 29.44 57.77
N GLN A 276 -19.74 29.81 58.49
CA GLN A 276 -19.99 29.37 59.87
C GLN A 276 -21.05 28.24 59.96
N VAL A 277 -21.58 27.76 58.83
CA VAL A 277 -22.64 26.73 58.81
C VAL A 277 -22.01 25.35 58.70
N ASN A 278 -22.31 24.47 59.65
CA ASN A 278 -21.92 23.05 59.58
C ASN A 278 -22.87 22.26 58.69
N ILE A 279 -22.32 21.29 57.95
CA ILE A 279 -23.04 20.44 57.01
C ILE A 279 -23.31 19.07 57.63
N LYS A 280 -24.55 18.63 57.53
CA LYS A 280 -24.99 17.31 57.98
C LYS A 280 -24.73 16.27 56.90
N ILE A 281 -24.03 15.19 57.24
CA ILE A 281 -23.66 14.12 56.30
C ILE A 281 -24.72 13.01 56.35
N ARG A 282 -25.22 12.58 55.19
CA ARG A 282 -26.13 11.43 55.02
C ARG A 282 -25.52 10.40 54.07
N MET A 283 -25.55 9.13 54.45
CA MET A 283 -25.14 8.02 53.57
C MET A 283 -26.32 7.61 52.69
N ALA A 284 -26.09 7.53 51.38
CA ALA A 284 -27.07 7.02 50.42
C ALA A 284 -26.87 5.52 50.14
N GLU A 285 -27.87 4.88 49.55
CA GLU A 285 -27.80 3.48 49.11
C GLU A 285 -26.76 3.27 47.99
N GLY A 286 -26.37 2.01 47.77
CA GLY A 286 -25.42 1.62 46.74
C GLY A 286 -25.86 2.01 45.32
N LEU A 287 -24.91 2.38 44.47
CA LEU A 287 -25.17 2.84 43.11
C LEU A 287 -25.60 1.69 42.20
N THR A 288 -26.77 1.83 41.55
CA THR A 288 -27.19 1.03 40.39
C THR A 288 -26.82 1.77 39.09
N VAL A 289 -26.82 1.10 37.93
CA VAL A 289 -26.55 1.75 36.63
C VAL A 289 -27.46 2.97 36.41
N ASP A 290 -28.76 2.82 36.65
CA ASP A 290 -29.76 3.88 36.45
C ASP A 290 -29.61 5.04 37.45
N THR A 291 -29.24 4.76 38.71
CA THR A 291 -29.04 5.81 39.71
C THR A 291 -27.70 6.52 39.52
N TYR A 292 -26.68 5.80 39.06
CA TYR A 292 -25.38 6.34 38.70
C TYR A 292 -25.46 7.32 37.52
N GLU A 293 -26.14 6.93 36.43
CA GLU A 293 -26.33 7.78 35.25
C GLU A 293 -27.10 9.06 35.61
N LYS A 294 -28.18 8.94 36.39
CA LYS A 294 -28.95 10.11 36.86
C LYS A 294 -28.15 11.02 37.78
N LEU A 295 -27.36 10.46 38.70
CA LEU A 295 -26.56 11.22 39.65
C LEU A 295 -25.45 12.01 38.97
N LEU A 296 -24.77 11.42 37.99
CA LEU A 296 -23.59 12.00 37.34
C LEU A 296 -23.87 12.60 35.97
N LYS A 297 -25.11 12.66 35.50
CA LYS A 297 -25.46 13.16 34.16
C LYS A 297 -24.73 14.46 33.79
N SER A 298 -24.80 15.47 34.65
CA SER A 298 -24.15 16.78 34.44
C SER A 298 -22.61 16.68 34.37
N LYS A 299 -22.00 15.80 35.18
CA LYS A 299 -20.55 15.53 35.17
C LYS A 299 -20.13 14.68 33.97
N ILE A 300 -20.94 13.72 33.54
CA ILE A 300 -20.73 12.91 32.33
C ILE A 300 -20.74 13.82 31.09
N GLU A 301 -21.72 14.72 30.99
CA GLU A 301 -21.78 15.74 29.92
C GLU A 301 -20.57 16.68 29.95
N TYR A 302 -20.18 17.15 31.15
CA TYR A 302 -18.97 17.95 31.35
C TYR A 302 -17.72 17.22 30.84
N PHE A 303 -17.49 15.96 31.25
CA PHE A 303 -16.31 15.20 30.82
C PHE A 303 -16.36 14.80 29.35
N MET A 304 -17.53 14.55 28.76
CA MET A 304 -17.66 14.35 27.31
C MET A 304 -17.25 15.59 26.52
N ASN A 305 -17.64 16.78 26.98
CA ASN A 305 -17.22 18.04 26.36
C ASN A 305 -15.72 18.32 26.58
N GLN A 306 -15.19 18.02 27.76
CA GLN A 306 -13.75 18.09 28.00
C GLN A 306 -12.96 17.13 27.10
N LEU A 307 -13.43 15.89 26.91
CA LEU A 307 -12.79 14.93 26.01
C LEU A 307 -12.73 15.46 24.57
N LYS A 308 -13.79 16.11 24.06
CA LYS A 308 -13.79 16.75 22.73
C LYS A 308 -12.70 17.83 22.63
N ILE A 309 -12.56 18.68 23.64
CA ILE A 309 -11.58 19.77 23.66
C ILE A 309 -10.15 19.23 23.77
N LEU A 310 -9.90 18.31 24.72
CA LEU A 310 -8.60 17.67 24.90
C LEU A 310 -8.16 16.94 23.62
N LYS A 311 -9.13 16.36 22.89
CA LYS A 311 -8.87 15.71 21.60
C LYS A 311 -8.50 16.71 20.49
N ILE A 312 -9.14 17.87 20.44
CA ILE A 312 -8.82 18.96 19.49
C ILE A 312 -7.42 19.56 19.77
N VAL A 313 -7.05 19.68 21.05
CA VAL A 313 -5.76 20.22 21.51
C VAL A 313 -4.61 19.23 21.27
N ASN A 314 -4.84 17.93 21.49
CA ASN A 314 -3.93 16.81 21.16
C ASN A 314 -2.47 16.96 21.63
N THR A 315 -2.25 17.46 22.84
CA THR A 315 -0.92 17.47 23.50
C THR A 315 -0.69 16.19 24.31
N VAL A 316 0.54 15.94 24.75
CA VAL A 316 0.88 14.77 25.59
C VAL A 316 0.08 14.80 26.90
N GLU A 317 -0.08 15.98 27.48
CA GLU A 317 -0.88 16.23 28.68
C GLU A 317 -2.37 15.96 28.42
N SER A 318 -2.89 16.39 27.28
CA SER A 318 -4.28 16.11 26.88
C SER A 318 -4.53 14.62 26.68
N GLN A 319 -3.57 13.87 26.10
CA GLN A 319 -3.67 12.42 25.92
C GLN A 319 -3.67 11.68 27.26
N ASN A 320 -2.85 12.13 28.21
CA ASN A 320 -2.85 11.58 29.57
C ASN A 320 -4.19 11.84 30.29
N ALA A 321 -4.72 13.05 30.19
CA ALA A 321 -6.03 13.39 30.77
C ALA A 321 -7.18 12.57 30.15
N ILE A 322 -7.18 12.37 28.83
CA ILE A 322 -8.13 11.48 28.14
C ILE A 322 -8.05 10.06 28.71
N LYS A 323 -6.84 9.54 28.89
CA LYS A 323 -6.62 8.19 29.44
C LYS A 323 -7.14 8.05 30.87
N GLU A 324 -6.91 9.05 31.73
CA GLU A 324 -7.39 9.06 33.11
C GLU A 324 -8.93 9.07 33.18
N ILE A 325 -9.58 9.94 32.39
CA ILE A 325 -11.04 10.02 32.30
C ILE A 325 -11.63 8.67 31.86
N LEU A 326 -11.11 8.10 30.77
CA LEU A 326 -11.60 6.81 30.24
C LEU A 326 -11.39 5.67 31.23
N SER A 327 -10.20 5.58 31.84
CA SER A 327 -9.88 4.51 32.79
C SER A 327 -10.77 4.54 34.03
N TYR A 328 -11.15 5.72 34.51
CA TYR A 328 -12.09 5.84 35.62
C TYR A 328 -13.48 5.32 35.24
N PHE A 329 -14.05 5.80 34.14
CA PHE A 329 -15.41 5.42 33.73
C PHE A 329 -15.50 3.96 33.24
N GLN A 330 -14.45 3.42 32.60
CA GLN A 330 -14.37 2.00 32.22
C GLN A 330 -14.40 1.06 33.43
N ARG A 331 -13.67 1.39 34.50
CA ARG A 331 -13.66 0.57 35.72
C ARG A 331 -15.04 0.54 36.38
N ILE A 332 -15.68 1.69 36.47
CA ILE A 332 -17.03 1.79 37.04
C ILE A 332 -18.04 0.99 36.21
N GLU A 333 -18.02 1.12 34.89
CA GLU A 333 -18.92 0.34 34.04
C GLU A 333 -18.66 -1.17 34.13
N THR A 334 -17.39 -1.59 34.17
CA THR A 334 -17.04 -3.01 34.36
C THR A 334 -17.53 -3.54 35.71
N SER A 335 -17.45 -2.73 36.77
CA SER A 335 -17.94 -3.07 38.11
C SER A 335 -19.48 -3.16 38.18
N LEU A 336 -20.19 -2.37 37.35
CA LEU A 336 -21.65 -2.32 37.31
C LEU A 336 -22.28 -3.34 36.33
N LEU A 337 -21.54 -3.79 35.31
CA LEU A 337 -22.03 -4.67 34.23
C LEU A 337 -21.60 -6.15 34.34
N ALA A 338 -20.95 -6.56 35.42
CA ALA A 338 -20.58 -7.95 35.64
C ALA A 338 -21.82 -8.84 35.91
N SER A 339 -22.57 -9.20 34.86
CA SER A 339 -23.57 -10.27 34.88
C SER A 339 -23.46 -11.15 33.63
N GLU A 340 -23.16 -12.44 33.83
CA GLU A 340 -22.83 -13.48 32.83
C GLU A 340 -23.97 -13.90 31.87
N GLN A 341 -25.05 -13.13 31.71
CA GLN A 341 -26.23 -13.55 30.94
C GLN A 341 -26.07 -13.48 29.40
N ASP A 342 -25.11 -12.71 28.90
CA ASP A 342 -25.08 -12.27 27.49
C ASP A 342 -24.56 -13.31 26.48
N ILE A 343 -23.73 -14.27 26.91
CA ILE A 343 -23.21 -15.35 26.05
C ILE A 343 -24.23 -16.49 25.93
N ASN A 344 -25.08 -16.67 26.94
CA ASN A 344 -26.06 -17.76 26.99
C ASN A 344 -27.17 -17.63 25.92
N ILE A 345 -27.48 -16.41 25.45
CA ILE A 345 -28.46 -16.20 24.37
C ILE A 345 -27.97 -16.77 23.04
N LEU A 346 -26.68 -16.58 22.71
CA LEU A 346 -26.05 -17.09 21.48
C LEU A 346 -25.72 -18.59 21.56
N LEU A 347 -25.45 -19.12 22.75
CA LEU A 347 -25.11 -20.54 22.94
C LEU A 347 -26.34 -21.47 22.86
N ASN A 348 -27.55 -20.94 23.05
CA ASN A 348 -28.77 -21.75 23.10
C ASN A 348 -29.56 -21.79 21.79
N ASP A 349 -29.35 -20.85 20.85
CA ASP A 349 -30.05 -20.78 19.55
C ASP A 349 -29.12 -20.20 18.45
N SER A 350 -28.86 -20.98 17.40
CA SER A 350 -27.98 -20.62 16.27
C SER A 350 -28.71 -19.95 15.09
N SER A 351 -30.04 -19.75 15.20
CA SER A 351 -30.89 -19.17 14.15
C SER A 351 -30.53 -17.71 13.82
N LEU A 352 -30.87 -17.26 12.60
CA LEU A 352 -30.69 -15.85 12.23
C LEU A 352 -31.50 -14.90 13.11
N ARG A 353 -32.68 -15.34 13.59
CA ARG A 353 -33.50 -14.57 14.53
C ARG A 353 -32.79 -14.36 15.86
N ALA A 354 -32.15 -15.39 16.41
CA ALA A 354 -31.36 -15.28 17.63
C ALA A 354 -30.15 -14.35 17.44
N ARG A 355 -29.48 -14.41 16.27
CA ARG A 355 -28.39 -13.47 15.93
C ARG A 355 -28.86 -12.03 15.85
N LEU A 356 -30.01 -11.78 15.21
CA LEU A 356 -30.60 -10.44 15.14
C LEU A 356 -30.95 -9.92 16.54
N GLN A 357 -31.54 -10.76 17.40
CA GLN A 357 -31.82 -10.38 18.79
C GLN A 357 -30.56 -10.09 19.59
N TYR A 358 -29.51 -10.91 19.42
CA TYR A 358 -28.21 -10.67 20.02
C TYR A 358 -27.59 -9.34 19.54
N LEU A 359 -27.66 -9.04 18.25
CA LEU A 359 -27.18 -7.76 17.70
C LEU A 359 -27.99 -6.60 18.27
N LYS A 360 -29.33 -6.68 18.27
CA LYS A 360 -30.21 -5.67 18.89
C LYS A 360 -29.86 -5.42 20.35
N TYR A 361 -29.64 -6.47 21.12
CA TYR A 361 -29.28 -6.36 22.52
C TYR A 361 -27.87 -5.76 22.69
N THR A 362 -26.90 -6.21 21.90
CA THR A 362 -25.53 -5.68 21.91
C THR A 362 -25.50 -4.21 21.53
N ILE A 363 -26.29 -3.79 20.53
CA ILE A 363 -26.44 -2.40 20.09
C ILE A 363 -27.17 -1.57 21.15
N ALA A 364 -28.26 -2.07 21.74
CA ALA A 364 -28.94 -1.39 22.83
C ALA A 364 -28.01 -1.19 24.04
N ARG A 365 -27.14 -2.17 24.33
CA ARG A 365 -26.11 -2.08 25.38
C ARG A 365 -25.02 -1.08 25.01
N LYS A 366 -24.51 -1.13 23.78
CA LYS A 366 -23.57 -0.17 23.19
C LYS A 366 -24.11 1.27 23.30
N ASN A 367 -25.38 1.47 22.94
CA ASN A 367 -26.03 2.77 22.99
C ASN A 367 -26.28 3.25 24.42
N LYS A 368 -26.51 2.36 25.39
CA LYS A 368 -26.64 2.70 26.82
C LYS A 368 -25.30 2.91 27.53
N SER A 369 -24.18 2.43 26.98
CA SER A 369 -22.84 2.60 27.55
C SER A 369 -22.30 4.01 27.34
N PHE A 370 -22.31 4.85 28.39
CA PHE A 370 -21.69 6.18 28.36
C PHE A 370 -20.16 6.10 28.18
N VAL A 371 -19.53 5.03 28.65
CA VAL A 371 -18.10 4.76 28.44
C VAL A 371 -17.80 4.51 26.98
N MET A 372 -18.67 3.81 26.27
CA MET A 372 -18.48 3.60 24.85
C MET A 372 -18.69 4.88 24.06
N ARG A 373 -19.63 5.76 24.45
CA ARG A 373 -19.74 7.12 23.87
C ARG A 373 -18.50 7.98 24.16
N MET A 374 -17.97 7.95 25.38
CA MET A 374 -16.70 8.63 25.73
C MET A 374 -15.52 8.03 24.97
N SER A 375 -15.47 6.71 24.82
CA SER A 375 -14.45 6.00 24.07
C SER A 375 -14.59 6.28 22.58
N GLN A 376 -15.80 6.41 22.04
CA GLN A 376 -16.05 6.85 20.67
C GLN A 376 -15.53 8.27 20.50
N ILE A 377 -15.84 9.23 21.37
CA ILE A 377 -15.28 10.60 21.30
C ILE A 377 -13.74 10.58 21.38
N ALA A 378 -13.16 9.72 22.22
CA ALA A 378 -11.72 9.58 22.33
C ALA A 378 -11.07 8.86 21.14
N ASN A 379 -11.80 7.94 20.49
CA ASN A 379 -11.36 7.08 19.39
C ASN A 379 -11.90 7.53 18.02
N ASP A 380 -12.67 8.61 17.94
CA ASP A 380 -13.20 9.17 16.70
C ASP A 380 -12.02 9.70 15.90
N ALA A 381 -11.54 8.84 15.00
CA ALA A 381 -10.28 8.96 14.30
C ALA A 381 -10.49 9.34 12.83
N LYS A 382 -11.62 9.94 12.45
CA LYS A 382 -11.74 10.58 11.13
C LYS A 382 -10.74 11.73 10.92
N VAL A 383 -9.96 12.13 11.94
CA VAL A 383 -8.86 13.12 11.82
C VAL A 383 -7.45 12.57 12.12
N SER A 384 -7.28 11.32 12.57
CA SER A 384 -5.94 10.70 12.65
C SER A 384 -5.97 9.22 12.23
N GLN A 385 -6.48 8.98 11.02
CA GLN A 385 -6.24 7.83 10.14
C GLN A 385 -5.94 6.48 10.82
N LEU A 386 -7.01 5.69 10.97
CA LEU A 386 -7.10 4.23 11.25
C LEU A 386 -6.89 3.76 12.70
N ASN A 387 -7.64 2.72 13.10
CA ASN A 387 -7.51 2.12 14.44
C ASN A 387 -6.46 1.01 14.48
N SER A 388 -5.42 1.26 15.27
CA SER A 388 -4.30 0.39 15.61
C SER A 388 -4.69 -0.93 16.31
N ALA A 389 -5.90 -1.07 16.85
CA ALA A 389 -6.36 -2.34 17.43
C ALA A 389 -6.68 -3.40 16.36
N GLN A 390 -7.21 -2.99 15.20
CA GLN A 390 -7.40 -3.86 14.03
C GLN A 390 -6.07 -4.17 13.34
N GLN A 391 -5.10 -3.25 13.41
CA GLN A 391 -3.73 -3.52 12.94
C GLN A 391 -2.96 -4.44 13.90
N ALA A 392 -3.13 -4.31 15.22
CA ALA A 392 -2.40 -5.11 16.21
C ALA A 392 -2.93 -6.54 16.36
N GLU A 393 -4.23 -6.79 16.27
CA GLU A 393 -4.80 -8.16 16.32
C GLU A 393 -4.57 -8.92 14.99
N TYR A 394 -4.56 -8.21 13.86
CA TYR A 394 -4.27 -8.74 12.53
C TYR A 394 -2.76 -8.95 12.29
N LEU A 395 -1.88 -8.08 12.82
CA LEU A 395 -0.42 -8.26 12.77
C LEU A 395 0.12 -9.27 13.80
N ARG A 396 -0.68 -9.66 14.81
CA ARG A 396 -0.33 -10.74 15.76
C ARG A 396 -0.78 -12.13 15.31
N SER A 397 -1.61 -12.22 14.26
CA SER A 397 -2.11 -13.48 13.69
C SER A 397 -1.61 -13.79 12.28
N ILE A 398 -0.83 -12.89 11.66
CA ILE A 398 -0.21 -13.12 10.35
C ILE A 398 1.29 -13.00 10.51
N ASP A 399 1.94 -14.16 10.63
CA ASP A 399 3.38 -14.26 10.46
C ASP A 399 3.80 -13.63 9.12
N SER A 400 4.82 -12.79 9.22
CA SER A 400 5.55 -12.09 8.15
C SER A 400 5.67 -12.85 6.82
N SER A 401 5.23 -12.26 5.67
CA SER A 401 6.01 -12.34 4.40
C SER A 401 5.43 -11.69 3.12
N SER A 402 4.18 -11.18 3.00
CA SER A 402 3.69 -10.80 1.66
C SER A 402 3.54 -9.29 1.36
N LYS A 403 4.07 -8.87 0.20
CA LYS A 403 3.87 -7.53 -0.41
C LYS A 403 2.44 -7.32 -0.93
N ASN A 404 1.70 -8.39 -1.25
CA ASN A 404 0.38 -8.29 -1.88
C ASN A 404 -0.74 -7.92 -0.90
N ALA A 405 -0.74 -8.47 0.32
CA ALA A 405 -1.66 -8.04 1.40
C ALA A 405 -1.49 -6.56 1.75
N ARG A 406 -0.24 -6.09 1.85
CA ARG A 406 0.05 -4.66 2.04
C ARG A 406 -0.47 -3.82 0.86
N GLY A 407 -0.39 -4.33 -0.38
CA GLY A 407 -0.88 -3.66 -1.57
C GLY A 407 -2.42 -3.61 -1.69
N LEU A 408 -3.12 -4.65 -1.25
CA LEU A 408 -4.59 -4.68 -1.20
C LEU A 408 -5.13 -3.77 -0.09
N ALA A 409 -4.55 -3.86 1.12
CA ALA A 409 -4.89 -2.97 2.23
C ALA A 409 -4.57 -1.50 1.90
N ARG A 410 -3.42 -1.21 1.27
CA ARG A 410 -3.10 0.14 0.80
C ARG A 410 -4.05 0.62 -0.28
N ARG A 411 -4.51 -0.22 -1.21
CA ARG A 411 -5.48 0.19 -2.23
C ARG A 411 -6.82 0.62 -1.61
N ALA A 412 -7.35 -0.16 -0.67
CA ALA A 412 -8.58 0.21 0.05
C ALA A 412 -8.43 1.54 0.82
N VAL A 413 -7.29 1.74 1.49
CA VAL A 413 -6.99 2.97 2.23
C VAL A 413 -6.75 4.17 1.30
N THR A 414 -6.06 3.98 0.18
CA THR A 414 -5.74 5.06 -0.78
C THR A 414 -6.98 5.50 -1.55
N GLN A 415 -7.95 4.60 -1.78
CA GLN A 415 -9.23 4.90 -2.43
C GLN A 415 -10.27 5.50 -1.46
N GLY A 416 -9.98 5.58 -0.16
CA GLY A 416 -10.91 6.14 0.83
C GLY A 416 -12.21 5.34 0.97
N LEU A 417 -12.20 4.03 0.70
CA LEU A 417 -13.39 3.19 0.77
C LEU A 417 -13.86 3.03 2.22
N ASP A 418 -15.05 3.54 2.52
CA ASP A 418 -15.75 3.27 3.79
C ASP A 418 -16.68 2.06 3.60
N PHE A 419 -16.19 0.87 3.95
CA PHE A 419 -16.95 -0.37 3.83
C PHE A 419 -18.27 -0.34 4.61
N ASN A 420 -18.32 0.39 5.73
CA ASN A 420 -19.56 0.53 6.50
C ASN A 420 -20.58 1.33 5.70
N GLU A 421 -20.18 2.48 5.15
CA GLU A 421 -21.07 3.33 4.35
C GLU A 421 -21.57 2.60 3.10
N ILE A 422 -20.68 1.90 2.39
CA ILE A 422 -21.04 1.11 1.20
C ILE A 422 -22.09 0.05 1.55
N LEU A 423 -21.83 -0.80 2.54
CA LEU A 423 -22.77 -1.86 2.92
C LEU A 423 -24.07 -1.31 3.50
N ARG A 424 -24.03 -0.25 4.32
CA ARG A 424 -25.25 0.39 4.84
C ARG A 424 -26.10 0.94 3.69
N LYS A 425 -25.47 1.58 2.69
CA LYS A 425 -26.17 2.08 1.50
C LYS A 425 -26.82 0.95 0.71
N GLU A 426 -26.09 -0.15 0.47
CA GLU A 426 -26.64 -1.32 -0.21
C GLU A 426 -27.79 -1.96 0.58
N VAL A 427 -27.65 -2.14 1.90
CA VAL A 427 -28.72 -2.68 2.75
C VAL A 427 -29.97 -1.79 2.75
N ARG A 428 -29.82 -0.45 2.77
CA ARG A 428 -30.96 0.46 2.59
C ARG A 428 -31.62 0.29 1.24
N THR A 429 -30.81 0.16 0.18
CA THR A 429 -31.31 -0.01 -1.19
C THR A 429 -32.06 -1.34 -1.32
N MET A 430 -31.55 -2.43 -0.74
CA MET A 430 -32.28 -3.70 -0.65
C MET A 430 -33.60 -3.55 0.11
N ALA A 431 -33.60 -2.91 1.28
CA ALA A 431 -34.81 -2.75 2.08
C ALA A 431 -35.90 -1.94 1.35
N GLN A 432 -35.50 -0.94 0.55
CA GLN A 432 -36.41 -0.15 -0.28
C GLN A 432 -37.08 -0.94 -1.41
N HIS A 433 -36.44 -2.02 -1.88
CA HIS A 433 -36.89 -2.81 -3.03
C HIS A 433 -37.28 -4.25 -2.63
N ILE A 434 -37.39 -4.55 -1.33
CA ILE A 434 -37.63 -5.91 -0.82
C ILE A 434 -38.96 -6.51 -1.31
N ASP A 435 -39.89 -5.65 -1.74
CA ASP A 435 -41.16 -6.00 -2.38
C ASP A 435 -40.97 -6.76 -3.70
N GLU A 436 -39.87 -6.56 -4.43
CA GLU A 436 -39.51 -7.34 -5.62
C GLU A 436 -39.41 -8.86 -5.33
N LEU A 437 -39.17 -9.23 -4.07
CA LEU A 437 -38.98 -10.62 -3.62
C LEU A 437 -40.17 -11.21 -2.85
N GLN A 438 -41.28 -10.46 -2.65
CA GLN A 438 -42.40 -10.91 -1.81
C GLN A 438 -43.13 -12.16 -2.36
N ASN A 439 -43.16 -12.33 -3.68
CA ASN A 439 -43.85 -13.43 -4.35
C ASN A 439 -42.93 -14.64 -4.62
N ILE A 440 -41.82 -14.75 -3.88
CA ILE A 440 -40.91 -15.90 -3.95
C ILE A 440 -41.24 -16.82 -2.78
N ASP A 441 -41.63 -18.04 -3.11
CA ASP A 441 -41.73 -19.14 -2.17
C ASP A 441 -40.35 -19.78 -2.02
N ASP A 442 -39.78 -19.73 -0.81
CA ASP A 442 -38.47 -20.28 -0.48
C ASP A 442 -38.50 -21.60 0.31
N ASP A 443 -39.67 -22.24 0.46
CA ASP A 443 -39.83 -23.48 1.23
C ASP A 443 -39.01 -24.67 0.66
N GLN A 444 -38.73 -24.64 -0.64
CA GLN A 444 -37.93 -25.66 -1.33
C GLN A 444 -36.48 -25.23 -1.58
N HIS A 445 -36.08 -24.04 -1.09
CA HIS A 445 -34.72 -23.58 -1.29
C HIS A 445 -33.72 -24.30 -0.39
N VAL A 446 -32.45 -24.27 -0.77
CA VAL A 446 -31.35 -24.77 0.06
C VAL A 446 -31.29 -24.02 1.40
N VAL A 447 -31.29 -24.80 2.47
CA VAL A 447 -31.24 -24.31 3.85
C VAL A 447 -29.85 -24.59 4.42
N SER A 448 -29.29 -23.62 5.15
CA SER A 448 -28.07 -23.87 5.90
C SER A 448 -28.29 -24.90 7.01
N PHE A 449 -27.44 -25.93 7.09
CA PHE A 449 -27.53 -26.91 8.18
C PHE A 449 -27.24 -26.29 9.57
N PHE A 450 -26.65 -25.10 9.64
CA PHE A 450 -26.26 -24.44 10.88
C PHE A 450 -27.31 -23.45 11.38
N SER A 451 -27.74 -22.50 10.53
CA SER A 451 -28.74 -21.49 10.88
C SER A 451 -30.18 -21.93 10.62
N GLN A 452 -30.38 -23.02 9.87
CA GLN A 452 -31.70 -23.51 9.42
C GLN A 452 -32.48 -22.44 8.61
N ASP A 453 -31.77 -21.57 7.90
CA ASP A 453 -32.34 -20.47 7.12
C ASP A 453 -31.85 -20.47 5.65
N THR A 454 -32.62 -19.84 4.76
CA THR A 454 -32.36 -19.73 3.31
C THR A 454 -31.59 -18.46 2.98
N THR A 455 -31.18 -18.31 1.71
CA THR A 455 -30.64 -17.04 1.19
C THR A 455 -31.68 -15.91 1.26
N LEU A 456 -32.95 -16.20 0.97
CA LEU A 456 -34.01 -15.19 1.01
C LEU A 456 -34.33 -14.77 2.45
N GLY A 457 -34.38 -15.72 3.39
CA GLY A 457 -34.52 -15.41 4.81
C GLY A 457 -33.34 -14.58 5.34
N GLY A 458 -32.12 -14.85 4.86
CA GLY A 458 -30.95 -13.99 5.08
C GLY A 458 -31.12 -12.55 4.62
N ILE A 459 -31.59 -12.35 3.39
CA ILE A 459 -31.88 -11.00 2.85
C ILE A 459 -32.95 -10.30 3.69
N ARG A 460 -34.04 -11.00 4.03
CA ARG A 460 -35.11 -10.46 4.89
C ARG A 460 -34.57 -10.04 6.26
N ALA A 461 -33.73 -10.86 6.89
CA ALA A 461 -33.11 -10.58 8.19
C ALA A 461 -32.19 -9.35 8.16
N VAL A 462 -31.41 -9.17 7.09
CA VAL A 462 -30.53 -8.00 6.91
C VAL A 462 -31.35 -6.73 6.65
N CYS A 463 -32.37 -6.80 5.80
CA CYS A 463 -33.29 -5.67 5.57
C CYS A 463 -34.05 -5.28 6.85
N GLN A 464 -34.27 -6.23 7.77
CA GLN A 464 -34.91 -5.95 9.05
C GLN A 464 -34.12 -4.94 9.90
N LEU A 465 -32.79 -4.88 9.75
CA LEU A 465 -31.93 -3.88 10.41
C LEU A 465 -32.33 -2.43 10.05
N VAL A 466 -32.87 -2.22 8.85
CA VAL A 466 -33.38 -0.91 8.40
C VAL A 466 -34.74 -0.63 9.04
N THR A 467 -35.63 -1.62 9.01
CA THR A 467 -36.99 -1.46 9.59
C THR A 467 -36.96 -1.25 11.11
N ASP A 468 -35.93 -1.78 11.78
CA ASP A 468 -35.72 -1.62 13.21
C ASP A 468 -34.93 -0.36 13.59
N ASP A 469 -34.52 0.46 12.60
CA ASP A 469 -33.72 1.68 12.77
C ASP A 469 -32.39 1.47 13.54
N ILE A 470 -31.76 0.32 13.35
CA ILE A 470 -30.48 -0.04 14.02
C ILE A 470 -29.29 -0.06 13.06
N LEU A 471 -29.51 0.04 11.75
CA LEU A 471 -28.45 -0.09 10.74
C LEU A 471 -27.26 0.86 10.95
N GLU A 472 -27.49 2.08 11.44
CA GLU A 472 -26.42 3.07 11.67
C GLU A 472 -25.47 2.69 12.81
N ASP A 473 -25.90 1.82 13.70
CA ASP A 473 -25.11 1.33 14.83
C ASP A 473 -24.38 0.00 14.54
N VAL A 474 -24.60 -0.57 13.35
CA VAL A 474 -24.05 -1.85 12.89
C VAL A 474 -22.83 -1.59 12.00
N ASP A 475 -21.74 -2.34 12.21
CA ASP A 475 -20.56 -2.27 11.35
C ASP A 475 -20.63 -3.27 10.17
N ALA A 476 -19.70 -3.14 9.22
CA ALA A 476 -19.61 -3.99 8.04
C ALA A 476 -19.47 -5.49 8.38
N ASN A 477 -18.76 -5.84 9.45
CA ASN A 477 -18.59 -7.25 9.84
C ASN A 477 -19.90 -7.81 10.40
N ASP A 478 -20.62 -7.03 11.19
CA ASP A 478 -21.93 -7.40 11.73
C ASP A 478 -22.96 -7.57 10.59
N ILE A 479 -22.96 -6.67 9.59
CA ILE A 479 -23.79 -6.82 8.37
C ILE A 479 -23.44 -8.13 7.65
N LEU A 480 -22.16 -8.38 7.36
CA LEU A 480 -21.72 -9.59 6.63
C LEU A 480 -21.96 -10.88 7.42
N ARG A 481 -22.02 -10.82 8.76
CA ARG A 481 -22.46 -11.94 9.62
C ARG A 481 -23.96 -12.16 9.60
N MET A 482 -24.76 -11.18 9.15
CA MET A 482 -26.21 -11.34 8.98
C MET A 482 -26.58 -11.78 7.57
N VAL A 483 -25.75 -11.48 6.57
CA VAL A 483 -26.00 -11.93 5.20
C VAL A 483 -25.77 -13.43 5.07
N ASN A 484 -26.87 -14.17 5.07
CA ASN A 484 -26.89 -15.62 4.97
C ASN A 484 -26.98 -16.09 3.50
N ILE A 485 -25.97 -15.84 2.66
CA ILE A 485 -25.94 -16.42 1.30
C ILE A 485 -25.55 -17.90 1.42
N VAL A 486 -26.52 -18.78 1.24
CA VAL A 486 -26.35 -20.24 1.36
C VAL A 486 -25.70 -20.79 0.09
N GLY A 487 -24.81 -21.77 0.26
CA GLY A 487 -24.16 -22.46 -0.84
C GLY A 487 -23.58 -23.81 -0.43
N ILE A 488 -22.79 -24.42 -1.31
CA ILE A 488 -22.12 -25.70 -1.04
C ILE A 488 -20.89 -25.45 -0.17
N ALA A 489 -20.79 -26.15 0.95
CA ALA A 489 -19.61 -26.15 1.80
C ALA A 489 -18.39 -26.72 1.04
N CYS A 490 -17.22 -26.10 1.20
CA CYS A 490 -16.00 -26.57 0.56
C CYS A 490 -14.76 -26.32 1.41
N SER A 491 -13.69 -27.03 1.06
CA SER A 491 -12.33 -26.75 1.49
C SER A 491 -11.55 -26.16 0.32
N GLY A 492 -11.01 -24.97 0.52
CA GLY A 492 -10.10 -24.30 -0.40
C GLY A 492 -8.96 -23.61 0.36
N PRO A 493 -7.86 -23.27 -0.34
CA PRO A 493 -6.75 -22.53 0.24
C PRO A 493 -7.21 -21.13 0.63
N ILE A 494 -6.79 -20.69 1.81
CA ILE A 494 -6.96 -19.31 2.27
C ILE A 494 -5.66 -18.58 1.97
N GLY A 495 -5.74 -17.43 1.31
CA GLY A 495 -4.54 -16.71 0.91
C GLY A 495 -4.83 -15.40 0.21
N GLU A 496 -3.76 -14.80 -0.30
CA GLU A 496 -3.83 -13.52 -0.98
C GLU A 496 -4.09 -13.76 -2.46
N PHE A 497 -5.38 -13.83 -2.82
CA PHE A 497 -5.83 -13.98 -4.21
C PHE A 497 -6.16 -12.59 -4.77
N PRO A 498 -5.18 -11.73 -5.15
CA PRO A 498 -5.46 -10.42 -5.74
C PRO A 498 -6.20 -10.56 -7.08
N ASP A 499 -6.04 -11.72 -7.72
CA ASP A 499 -6.79 -12.16 -8.86
C ASP A 499 -7.62 -13.40 -8.46
N PRO A 500 -8.95 -13.26 -8.28
CA PRO A 500 -9.80 -14.35 -7.82
C PRO A 500 -9.84 -15.52 -8.80
N MET A 501 -9.51 -15.32 -10.08
CA MET A 501 -9.51 -16.38 -11.09
C MET A 501 -8.47 -17.47 -10.83
N THR A 502 -7.50 -17.22 -9.93
CA THR A 502 -6.44 -18.17 -9.57
C THR A 502 -6.80 -19.08 -8.40
N TRP A 503 -7.89 -18.79 -7.70
CA TRP A 503 -8.37 -19.62 -6.60
C TRP A 503 -8.96 -20.93 -7.11
N ARG A 504 -8.73 -22.02 -6.37
CA ARG A 504 -9.18 -23.38 -6.72
C ARG A 504 -9.74 -24.04 -5.47
N VAL A 505 -10.81 -24.82 -5.65
CA VAL A 505 -11.40 -25.62 -4.56
C VAL A 505 -10.62 -26.93 -4.45
N ASN A 506 -10.21 -27.29 -3.23
CA ASN A 506 -9.53 -28.56 -2.98
C ASN A 506 -10.55 -29.70 -2.91
N GLU A 507 -11.66 -29.47 -2.21
CA GLU A 507 -12.71 -30.47 -1.99
C GLU A 507 -14.07 -29.79 -1.84
N MET A 508 -15.11 -30.39 -2.44
CA MET A 508 -16.50 -29.95 -2.28
C MET A 508 -17.30 -30.96 -1.43
N TYR A 509 -18.09 -30.45 -0.50
CA TYR A 509 -18.93 -31.24 0.39
C TYR A 509 -20.38 -31.21 -0.09
N LEU A 510 -20.67 -31.98 -1.14
CA LEU A 510 -22.01 -32.00 -1.73
C LEU A 510 -23.06 -32.49 -0.74
N GLY A 511 -24.25 -31.89 -0.81
CA GLY A 511 -25.35 -32.12 0.15
C GLY A 511 -25.14 -31.44 1.51
N CYS A 512 -23.97 -30.82 1.76
CA CYS A 512 -23.73 -29.98 2.94
C CYS A 512 -23.87 -28.50 2.54
N TYR A 513 -25.03 -27.91 2.85
CA TYR A 513 -25.31 -26.50 2.55
C TYR A 513 -25.12 -25.63 3.78
N VAL A 514 -24.39 -24.53 3.63
CA VAL A 514 -24.09 -23.58 4.71
C VAL A 514 -23.81 -22.20 4.13
N SER A 515 -23.94 -21.14 4.92
CA SER A 515 -23.47 -19.81 4.51
C SER A 515 -22.09 -19.50 5.07
N LEU A 516 -21.38 -18.56 4.44
CA LEU A 516 -20.12 -18.09 5.02
C LEU A 516 -20.35 -17.35 6.36
N SER A 517 -21.47 -16.64 6.49
CA SER A 517 -21.91 -16.02 7.76
C SER A 517 -21.96 -17.04 8.90
N ASP A 518 -22.48 -18.23 8.63
CA ASP A 518 -22.58 -19.31 9.60
C ASP A 518 -21.21 -19.85 9.99
N ILE A 519 -20.30 -20.02 9.03
CA ILE A 519 -18.91 -20.44 9.30
C ILE A 519 -18.24 -19.42 10.24
N LEU A 520 -18.38 -18.13 9.95
CA LEU A 520 -17.81 -17.06 10.78
C LEU A 520 -18.44 -17.03 12.18
N THR A 521 -19.76 -17.22 12.27
CA THR A 521 -20.48 -17.23 13.55
C THR A 521 -20.08 -18.44 14.40
N ALA A 522 -20.05 -19.63 13.81
CA ALA A 522 -19.63 -20.86 14.48
C ALA A 522 -18.20 -20.75 15.02
N PHE A 523 -17.29 -20.15 14.25
CA PHE A 523 -15.90 -19.91 14.66
C PHE A 523 -15.80 -19.02 15.92
N ILE A 524 -16.66 -18.01 16.03
CA ILE A 524 -16.71 -17.12 17.21
C ILE A 524 -17.30 -17.86 18.41
N GLN A 525 -18.42 -18.55 18.22
CA GLN A 525 -19.10 -19.30 19.29
C GLN A 525 -18.20 -20.40 19.88
N SER A 526 -17.42 -21.06 19.03
CA SER A 526 -16.52 -22.15 19.42
C SER A 526 -15.16 -21.69 19.94
N ARG A 527 -14.94 -20.37 20.08
CA ARG A 527 -13.65 -19.76 20.47
C ARG A 527 -12.49 -20.16 19.55
N GLY A 528 -12.75 -20.18 18.24
CA GLY A 528 -11.75 -20.36 17.19
C GLY A 528 -11.67 -21.76 16.59
N GLN A 529 -12.62 -22.65 16.89
CA GLN A 529 -12.70 -23.94 16.19
C GLN A 529 -13.47 -23.79 14.88
N PRO A 530 -12.95 -24.33 13.76
CA PRO A 530 -13.62 -24.23 12.48
C PRO A 530 -14.88 -25.09 12.44
N LEU A 531 -15.89 -24.65 11.68
CA LEU A 531 -17.09 -25.45 11.44
C LEU A 531 -16.75 -26.71 10.64
N GLN A 532 -17.35 -27.83 11.02
CA GLN A 532 -17.15 -29.11 10.36
C GLN A 532 -18.41 -29.59 9.65
N THR A 533 -18.23 -30.41 8.62
CA THR A 533 -19.33 -31.07 7.92
C THR A 533 -20.08 -32.04 8.84
N PRO A 534 -21.41 -32.11 8.76
CA PRO A 534 -22.18 -33.15 9.43
C PRO A 534 -21.70 -34.55 9.02
N ALA A 535 -21.65 -35.49 9.96
CA ALA A 535 -21.25 -36.89 9.81
C ALA A 535 -19.80 -37.19 9.37
N THR A 536 -19.16 -36.34 8.57
CA THR A 536 -17.79 -36.60 8.05
C THR A 536 -16.70 -35.83 8.80
N ASN A 537 -17.04 -34.87 9.65
CA ASN A 537 -16.13 -34.07 10.47
C ASN A 537 -14.99 -33.41 9.68
N LYS A 538 -15.22 -33.15 8.37
CA LYS A 538 -14.25 -32.47 7.51
C LYS A 538 -14.37 -30.97 7.75
N THR A 539 -13.23 -30.28 7.75
CA THR A 539 -13.18 -28.84 8.02
C THR A 539 -13.73 -28.05 6.85
N ILE A 540 -14.69 -27.17 7.11
CA ILE A 540 -15.25 -26.26 6.10
C ILE A 540 -14.48 -24.95 6.17
N THR A 541 -13.84 -24.55 5.07
CA THR A 541 -13.09 -23.28 5.02
C THR A 541 -13.82 -22.20 4.23
N ASN A 542 -14.63 -22.57 3.23
CA ASN A 542 -15.35 -21.62 2.38
C ASN A 542 -16.68 -22.20 1.88
N VAL A 543 -17.47 -21.39 1.18
CA VAL A 543 -18.77 -21.73 0.58
C VAL A 543 -18.79 -21.31 -0.87
N ILE A 544 -19.33 -22.16 -1.75
CA ILE A 544 -19.64 -21.83 -3.14
C ILE A 544 -21.12 -21.43 -3.23
N PRO A 545 -21.46 -20.15 -3.45
CA PRO A 545 -22.85 -19.69 -3.44
C PRO A 545 -23.74 -20.45 -4.45
N ILE A 546 -24.97 -20.77 -4.04
CA ILE A 546 -26.03 -21.27 -4.92
C ILE A 546 -27.21 -20.31 -4.82
N ILE A 547 -27.75 -19.89 -5.97
CA ILE A 547 -28.94 -19.04 -6.02
C ILE A 547 -29.97 -19.71 -6.92
N GLU A 548 -31.02 -20.25 -6.31
CA GLU A 548 -32.02 -21.08 -7.01
C GLU A 548 -33.04 -20.26 -7.79
N ASP A 549 -33.40 -19.05 -7.30
CA ASP A 549 -34.28 -18.13 -8.01
C ASP A 549 -33.49 -16.97 -8.66
N LYS A 550 -33.64 -16.82 -9.98
CA LYS A 550 -32.99 -15.76 -10.77
C LYS A 550 -33.32 -14.35 -10.27
N ARG A 551 -34.50 -14.15 -9.68
CA ARG A 551 -34.95 -12.88 -9.11
C ARG A 551 -34.08 -12.48 -7.91
N ILE A 552 -33.72 -13.43 -7.04
CA ILE A 552 -32.83 -13.18 -5.89
C ILE A 552 -31.45 -12.75 -6.36
N ALA A 553 -30.88 -13.45 -7.34
CA ALA A 553 -29.55 -13.10 -7.88
C ALA A 553 -29.54 -11.73 -8.54
N ARG A 554 -30.54 -11.42 -9.38
CA ARG A 554 -30.70 -10.11 -10.03
C ARG A 554 -30.90 -8.99 -9.02
N PHE A 555 -31.68 -9.24 -7.97
CA PHE A 555 -31.89 -8.32 -6.87
C PHE A 555 -30.57 -7.99 -6.16
N LEU A 556 -29.77 -9.00 -5.82
CA LEU A 556 -28.46 -8.78 -5.21
C LEU A 556 -27.51 -8.03 -6.15
N GLN A 557 -27.48 -8.33 -7.45
CA GLN A 557 -26.66 -7.61 -8.43
C GLN A 557 -27.08 -6.14 -8.59
N ALA A 558 -28.38 -5.86 -8.57
CA ALA A 558 -28.91 -4.50 -8.75
C ALA A 558 -28.73 -3.63 -7.50
N HIS A 559 -28.99 -4.22 -6.32
CA HIS A 559 -29.16 -3.46 -5.07
C HIS A 559 -28.06 -3.69 -4.03
N ALA A 560 -27.27 -4.77 -4.15
CA ALA A 560 -26.18 -5.10 -3.22
C ALA A 560 -24.97 -5.82 -3.89
N PRO A 561 -24.39 -5.24 -4.96
CA PRO A 561 -23.29 -5.90 -5.69
C PRO A 561 -22.04 -6.09 -4.84
N SER A 562 -21.68 -5.12 -3.98
CA SER A 562 -20.47 -5.20 -3.14
C SER A 562 -20.62 -6.25 -2.04
N LEU A 563 -21.82 -6.42 -1.50
CA LEU A 563 -22.12 -7.38 -0.45
C LEU A 563 -21.80 -8.84 -0.85
N LEU A 564 -22.14 -9.24 -2.07
CA LEU A 564 -21.79 -10.57 -2.60
C LEU A 564 -20.27 -10.72 -2.75
N GLU A 565 -19.61 -9.69 -3.29
CA GLU A 565 -18.16 -9.67 -3.50
C GLU A 565 -17.39 -9.74 -2.17
N TYR A 566 -17.83 -8.99 -1.16
CA TYR A 566 -17.21 -8.96 0.16
C TYR A 566 -17.40 -10.28 0.90
N THR A 567 -18.60 -10.88 0.80
CA THR A 567 -18.85 -12.21 1.35
C THR A 567 -17.88 -13.22 0.74
N CYS A 568 -17.80 -13.31 -0.58
CA CYS A 568 -16.89 -14.26 -1.23
C CYS A 568 -15.41 -13.93 -0.94
N SER A 569 -15.05 -12.65 -0.80
CA SER A 569 -13.70 -12.22 -0.45
C SER A 569 -13.27 -12.70 0.93
N ILE A 570 -14.15 -12.64 1.95
CA ILE A 570 -13.83 -13.17 3.28
C ILE A 570 -13.57 -14.68 3.21
N GLY A 571 -14.30 -15.40 2.38
CA GLY A 571 -14.12 -16.82 2.16
C GLY A 571 -12.73 -17.18 1.62
N MET A 572 -12.26 -16.43 0.62
CA MET A 572 -11.00 -16.68 -0.06
C MET A 572 -9.78 -16.10 0.68
N ARG A 573 -9.93 -14.92 1.28
CA ARG A 573 -8.83 -14.06 1.74
C ARG A 573 -8.85 -13.75 3.24
N ARG A 574 -9.94 -14.10 3.94
CA ARG A 574 -10.19 -13.70 5.35
C ARG A 574 -10.14 -12.18 5.58
N LEU A 575 -10.39 -11.40 4.53
CA LEU A 575 -10.41 -9.95 4.58
C LEU A 575 -11.49 -9.41 3.64
N ILE A 576 -12.12 -8.30 4.06
CA ILE A 576 -13.02 -7.53 3.22
C ILE A 576 -12.17 -6.79 2.18
N ALA A 577 -12.34 -7.14 0.92
CA ALA A 577 -11.72 -6.43 -0.19
C ALA A 577 -12.70 -6.32 -1.34
N ASP A 578 -12.72 -5.14 -1.93
CA ASP A 578 -13.44 -4.88 -3.17
C ASP A 578 -12.59 -5.32 -4.36
N VAL A 579 -12.68 -6.61 -4.68
CA VAL A 579 -12.06 -7.19 -5.87
C VAL A 579 -13.17 -7.65 -6.80
N PRO A 580 -13.34 -7.00 -7.96
CA PRO A 580 -14.42 -7.32 -8.89
C PRO A 580 -14.44 -8.80 -9.28
N MET A 581 -15.65 -9.35 -9.46
CA MET A 581 -15.90 -10.73 -9.89
C MET A 581 -15.41 -11.82 -8.92
N THR A 582 -15.05 -11.50 -7.68
CA THR A 582 -14.74 -12.50 -6.65
C THR A 582 -15.90 -13.49 -6.49
N GLY A 583 -17.15 -13.02 -6.47
CA GLY A 583 -18.33 -13.89 -6.42
C GLY A 583 -18.45 -14.82 -7.62
N GLY A 584 -18.35 -14.26 -8.83
CA GLY A 584 -18.39 -15.04 -10.08
C GLY A 584 -17.28 -16.08 -10.16
N TYR A 585 -16.05 -15.73 -9.78
CA TYR A 585 -14.92 -16.67 -9.79
C TYR A 585 -14.96 -17.71 -8.66
N THR A 586 -15.62 -17.42 -7.54
CA THR A 586 -15.88 -18.42 -6.50
C THR A 586 -16.79 -19.52 -7.06
N ILE A 587 -17.87 -19.15 -7.75
CA ILE A 587 -18.78 -20.10 -8.40
C ILE A 587 -18.06 -20.85 -9.54
N CYS A 588 -17.28 -20.14 -10.37
CA CYS A 588 -16.45 -20.70 -11.42
C CYS A 588 -15.51 -21.81 -10.91
N ALA A 589 -14.85 -21.58 -9.76
CA ALA A 589 -13.97 -22.55 -9.13
C ALA A 589 -14.74 -23.80 -8.66
N GLY A 590 -15.98 -23.64 -8.19
CA GLY A 590 -16.87 -24.76 -7.87
C GLY A 590 -17.29 -25.57 -9.11
N ILE A 591 -17.66 -24.89 -10.20
CA ILE A 591 -17.95 -25.56 -11.50
C ILE A 591 -16.73 -26.36 -11.95
N TRP A 592 -15.56 -25.73 -11.95
CA TRP A 592 -14.31 -26.39 -12.37
C TRP A 592 -14.02 -27.63 -11.52
N LYS A 593 -14.18 -27.54 -10.20
CA LYS A 593 -13.99 -28.67 -9.30
C LYS A 593 -14.98 -29.81 -9.57
N LEU A 594 -16.24 -29.49 -9.86
CA LEU A 594 -17.22 -30.49 -10.23
C LEU A 594 -16.93 -31.16 -11.57
N VAL A 595 -16.29 -30.49 -12.55
CA VAL A 595 -15.82 -31.15 -13.78
C VAL A 595 -14.80 -32.24 -13.45
N GLU A 596 -13.88 -31.97 -12.52
CA GLU A 596 -12.89 -32.95 -12.07
C GLU A 596 -13.58 -34.14 -11.35
N ASP A 597 -14.52 -33.85 -10.46
CA ASP A 597 -15.14 -34.88 -9.64
C ASP A 597 -16.18 -35.72 -10.42
N LEU A 598 -16.93 -35.11 -11.36
CA LEU A 598 -17.88 -35.81 -12.24
C LEU A 598 -17.22 -36.83 -13.17
N ASN A 599 -15.92 -36.66 -13.44
CA ASN A 599 -15.16 -37.66 -14.16
C ASN A 599 -15.16 -39.01 -13.41
N VAL A 600 -15.09 -38.97 -12.08
CA VAL A 600 -15.00 -40.16 -11.21
C VAL A 600 -16.36 -40.55 -10.63
N ASN A 601 -17.15 -39.59 -10.18
CA ASN A 601 -18.42 -39.82 -9.49
C ASN A 601 -19.59 -39.12 -10.20
N LYS A 602 -20.51 -39.92 -10.72
CA LYS A 602 -21.70 -39.45 -11.47
C LYS A 602 -23.01 -39.67 -10.72
N SER A 603 -22.98 -39.62 -9.39
CA SER A 603 -24.21 -39.73 -8.60
C SER A 603 -25.15 -38.54 -8.88
N GLU A 604 -26.44 -38.73 -8.63
CA GLU A 604 -27.48 -37.72 -8.84
C GLU A 604 -27.15 -36.39 -8.14
N LEU A 605 -26.62 -36.45 -6.92
CA LEU A 605 -26.20 -35.27 -6.17
C LEU A 605 -25.12 -34.44 -6.87
N TYR A 606 -24.14 -35.07 -7.54
CA TYR A 606 -23.11 -34.35 -8.32
C TYR A 606 -23.72 -33.69 -9.55
N LEU A 607 -24.63 -34.39 -10.24
CA LEU A 607 -25.31 -33.87 -11.44
C LEU A 607 -26.18 -32.66 -11.11
N GLU A 608 -26.99 -32.75 -10.06
CA GLU A 608 -27.83 -31.65 -9.59
C GLU A 608 -27.00 -30.46 -9.13
N SER A 609 -25.91 -30.70 -8.37
CA SER A 609 -25.02 -29.64 -7.91
C SER A 609 -24.36 -28.91 -9.08
N PHE A 610 -23.95 -29.64 -10.12
CA PHE A 610 -23.35 -29.06 -11.32
C PHE A 610 -24.36 -28.21 -12.10
N ASP A 611 -25.57 -28.72 -12.33
CA ASP A 611 -26.67 -27.98 -12.97
C ASP A 611 -26.99 -26.68 -12.21
N LYS A 612 -27.15 -26.76 -10.88
CA LYS A 612 -27.41 -25.59 -10.02
C LYS A 612 -26.29 -24.55 -10.09
N LEU A 613 -25.02 -24.97 -10.06
CA LEU A 613 -23.89 -24.05 -10.15
C LEU A 613 -23.74 -23.41 -11.53
N VAL A 614 -23.94 -24.16 -12.62
CA VAL A 614 -23.92 -23.60 -13.99
C VAL A 614 -25.01 -22.54 -14.15
N LYS A 615 -26.23 -22.81 -13.67
CA LYS A 615 -27.34 -21.84 -13.68
C LYS A 615 -27.02 -20.62 -12.82
N THR A 616 -26.49 -20.82 -11.60
CA THR A 616 -26.09 -19.72 -10.72
C THR A 616 -25.02 -18.86 -11.37
N TYR A 617 -24.01 -19.47 -12.00
CA TYR A 617 -22.92 -18.79 -12.69
C TYR A 617 -23.41 -17.97 -13.89
N GLU A 618 -24.30 -18.53 -14.72
CA GLU A 618 -24.92 -17.82 -15.85
C GLU A 618 -25.59 -16.52 -15.39
N ILE A 619 -26.28 -16.54 -14.23
CA ILE A 619 -26.96 -15.36 -13.69
C ILE A 619 -25.96 -14.37 -13.08
N VAL A 620 -25.03 -14.85 -12.24
CA VAL A 620 -24.10 -13.99 -11.49
C VAL A 620 -23.08 -13.30 -12.41
N VAL A 621 -22.62 -13.97 -13.46
CA VAL A 621 -21.66 -13.42 -14.41
C VAL A 621 -22.32 -12.61 -15.53
N GLY A 622 -23.53 -12.99 -15.93
CA GLY A 622 -24.28 -12.31 -16.98
C GLY A 622 -23.45 -12.10 -18.25
N ASP A 623 -23.34 -10.85 -18.69
CA ASP A 623 -22.68 -10.46 -19.93
C ASP A 623 -21.21 -10.04 -19.78
N TYR A 624 -20.61 -10.24 -18.60
CA TYR A 624 -19.23 -9.81 -18.33
C TYR A 624 -18.20 -10.30 -19.36
N PHE A 625 -18.34 -11.55 -19.85
CA PHE A 625 -17.45 -12.15 -20.85
C PHE A 625 -17.94 -12.04 -22.29
N GLU A 626 -18.97 -11.24 -22.58
CA GLU A 626 -19.50 -11.08 -23.94
C GLU A 626 -18.46 -10.53 -24.92
N HIS A 627 -17.51 -9.73 -24.42
CA HIS A 627 -16.38 -9.23 -25.20
C HIS A 627 -15.48 -10.33 -25.81
N ILE A 628 -15.60 -11.58 -25.36
CA ILE A 628 -14.87 -12.74 -25.92
C ILE A 628 -15.58 -13.32 -27.14
N MET A 629 -16.91 -13.25 -27.20
CA MET A 629 -17.72 -13.88 -28.25
C MET A 629 -17.33 -13.45 -29.68
N PRO A 630 -16.96 -12.19 -29.97
CA PRO A 630 -16.49 -11.78 -31.30
C PRO A 630 -15.21 -12.47 -31.78
N TYR A 631 -14.43 -13.08 -30.88
CA TYR A 631 -13.25 -13.87 -31.23
C TYR A 631 -13.61 -15.30 -31.62
N ILE A 632 -14.79 -15.80 -31.22
CA ILE A 632 -15.28 -17.14 -31.56
C ILE A 632 -15.89 -17.13 -32.97
N LYS A 633 -15.01 -17.23 -33.96
CA LYS A 633 -15.32 -17.27 -35.41
C LYS A 633 -14.31 -18.14 -36.14
N GLU A 634 -14.45 -18.28 -37.45
CA GLU A 634 -13.40 -18.90 -38.26
C GLU A 634 -12.11 -18.06 -38.21
N GLN A 635 -10.98 -18.73 -38.05
CA GLN A 635 -9.64 -18.15 -37.94
C GLN A 635 -8.66 -18.99 -38.77
N ASP A 636 -7.44 -18.51 -38.98
CA ASP A 636 -6.38 -19.21 -39.73
C ASP A 636 -6.18 -20.65 -39.22
N ASP A 637 -6.22 -21.62 -40.13
CA ASP A 637 -6.09 -23.05 -39.84
C ASP A 637 -4.67 -23.45 -39.42
N GLN A 638 -3.65 -22.67 -39.78
CA GLN A 638 -2.25 -22.98 -39.49
C GLN A 638 -1.80 -22.47 -38.12
N LEU A 639 -2.50 -21.47 -37.58
CA LEU A 639 -2.16 -20.79 -36.34
C LEU A 639 -3.06 -21.27 -35.21
N SER A 640 -2.52 -21.26 -33.99
CA SER A 640 -3.32 -21.57 -32.79
C SER A 640 -4.51 -20.61 -32.69
N TYR A 641 -5.63 -21.09 -32.16
CA TYR A 641 -6.84 -20.29 -32.05
C TYR A 641 -6.67 -19.09 -31.11
N TYR A 642 -7.02 -17.90 -31.56
CA TYR A 642 -6.95 -16.69 -30.75
C TYR A 642 -8.11 -16.65 -29.73
N ILE A 643 -7.79 -16.97 -28.48
CA ILE A 643 -8.70 -16.93 -27.32
C ILE A 643 -8.54 -15.64 -26.48
N ALA A 644 -7.89 -14.61 -27.03
CA ALA A 644 -7.56 -13.36 -26.33
C ALA A 644 -6.81 -13.54 -24.99
N ASN A 645 -6.09 -14.65 -24.80
CA ASN A 645 -5.41 -15.04 -23.56
C ASN A 645 -6.37 -15.28 -22.37
N ASN A 646 -7.61 -15.68 -22.65
CA ASN A 646 -8.53 -16.14 -21.63
C ASN A 646 -8.24 -17.59 -21.29
N GLY A 647 -8.04 -17.88 -20.00
CA GLY A 647 -7.89 -19.24 -19.50
C GLY A 647 -9.22 -19.98 -19.43
N THR A 648 -9.16 -21.23 -19.00
CA THR A 648 -10.31 -22.13 -18.94
C THR A 648 -11.46 -21.56 -18.12
N THR A 649 -11.15 -20.94 -16.97
CA THR A 649 -12.14 -20.32 -16.08
C THR A 649 -12.90 -19.17 -16.75
N ASN A 650 -12.23 -18.38 -17.60
CA ASN A 650 -12.87 -17.29 -18.33
C ASN A 650 -13.67 -17.78 -19.55
N MET A 651 -13.37 -18.98 -20.06
CA MET A 651 -14.07 -19.57 -21.19
C MET A 651 -15.34 -20.33 -20.82
N ILE A 652 -15.61 -20.59 -19.53
CA ILE A 652 -16.85 -21.24 -19.08
C ILE A 652 -18.09 -20.47 -19.55
N SER A 653 -18.15 -19.16 -19.33
CA SER A 653 -19.29 -18.32 -19.75
C SER A 653 -19.44 -18.27 -21.28
N PRO A 654 -18.38 -18.02 -22.07
CA PRO A 654 -18.42 -18.17 -23.53
C PRO A 654 -18.91 -19.55 -24.01
N PHE A 655 -18.52 -20.65 -23.36
CA PHE A 655 -19.03 -21.97 -23.72
C PHE A 655 -20.52 -22.13 -23.43
N ILE A 656 -21.01 -21.64 -22.29
CA ILE A 656 -22.45 -21.61 -21.99
C ILE A 656 -23.20 -20.84 -23.09
N LYS A 657 -22.73 -19.65 -23.45
CA LYS A 657 -23.34 -18.83 -24.52
C LYS A 657 -23.29 -19.54 -25.88
N LEU A 658 -22.17 -20.15 -26.22
CA LEU A 658 -21.99 -20.88 -27.48
C LEU A 658 -23.00 -22.02 -27.65
N TYR A 659 -23.22 -22.83 -26.61
CA TYR A 659 -24.22 -23.91 -26.64
C TYR A 659 -25.67 -23.38 -26.60
N ARG A 660 -25.92 -22.23 -25.96
CA ARG A 660 -27.22 -21.55 -25.98
C ARG A 660 -27.59 -20.99 -27.36
N GLU A 661 -26.63 -20.35 -28.03
CA GLU A 661 -26.81 -19.83 -29.40
C GLU A 661 -27.01 -20.97 -30.41
N ASN A 662 -26.47 -22.16 -30.13
CA ASN A 662 -26.52 -23.34 -30.99
C ASN A 662 -26.04 -23.06 -32.43
N ASP A 663 -25.04 -22.19 -32.57
CA ASP A 663 -24.43 -21.85 -33.85
C ASP A 663 -23.47 -22.97 -34.28
N ALA A 664 -23.91 -23.77 -35.25
CA ALA A 664 -23.16 -24.91 -35.77
C ALA A 664 -21.77 -24.51 -36.30
N ASN A 665 -21.62 -23.33 -36.90
CA ASN A 665 -20.33 -22.90 -37.46
C ASN A 665 -19.32 -22.59 -36.36
N LYS A 666 -19.78 -21.97 -35.26
CA LYS A 666 -18.92 -21.70 -34.10
C LYS A 666 -18.61 -22.99 -33.33
N LEU A 667 -19.58 -23.90 -33.19
CA LEU A 667 -19.39 -25.19 -32.54
C LEU A 667 -18.39 -26.09 -33.29
N GLN A 668 -18.29 -25.99 -34.62
CA GLN A 668 -17.25 -26.67 -35.40
C GLN A 668 -15.82 -26.24 -35.04
N GLN A 669 -15.63 -25.03 -34.50
CA GLN A 669 -14.31 -24.53 -34.06
C GLN A 669 -13.92 -25.05 -32.67
N LEU A 670 -14.81 -25.75 -31.96
CA LEU A 670 -14.60 -26.17 -30.57
C LEU A 670 -13.30 -26.96 -30.36
N PRO A 671 -12.92 -27.95 -31.20
CA PRO A 671 -11.65 -28.67 -31.01
C PRO A 671 -10.42 -27.75 -31.05
N LYS A 672 -10.42 -26.73 -31.94
CA LYS A 672 -9.34 -25.74 -32.00
C LYS A 672 -9.31 -24.84 -30.78
N ILE A 673 -10.46 -24.40 -30.31
CA ILE A 673 -10.59 -23.61 -29.07
C ILE A 673 -10.04 -24.41 -27.88
N LEU A 674 -10.39 -25.69 -27.79
CA LEU A 674 -9.90 -26.58 -26.74
C LEU A 674 -8.39 -26.79 -26.83
N ARG A 675 -7.82 -27.00 -28.03
CA ARG A 675 -6.36 -27.07 -28.19
C ARG A 675 -5.68 -25.77 -27.75
N ALA A 676 -6.20 -24.60 -28.14
CA ALA A 676 -5.65 -23.32 -27.70
C ALA A 676 -5.73 -23.11 -26.19
N LEU A 677 -6.84 -23.51 -25.55
CA LEU A 677 -6.98 -23.48 -24.08
C LEU A 677 -5.99 -24.42 -23.41
N TYR A 678 -5.88 -25.64 -23.93
CA TYR A 678 -4.93 -26.65 -23.45
C TYR A 678 -3.49 -26.12 -23.49
N THR A 679 -3.08 -25.55 -24.63
CA THR A 679 -1.77 -24.92 -24.81
C THR A 679 -1.57 -23.74 -23.88
N TYR A 680 -2.60 -22.91 -23.68
CA TYR A 680 -2.51 -21.74 -22.81
C TYR A 680 -2.35 -22.11 -21.33
N GLU A 681 -3.08 -23.12 -20.84
CA GLU A 681 -2.96 -23.61 -19.47
C GLU A 681 -1.59 -24.24 -19.21
N ILE A 682 -1.07 -25.06 -20.14
CA ILE A 682 0.30 -25.60 -20.04
C ILE A 682 1.32 -24.47 -20.01
N TRP A 683 1.17 -23.46 -20.88
CA TRP A 683 2.07 -22.31 -20.89
C TRP A 683 2.07 -21.57 -19.54
N GLN A 684 0.89 -21.34 -18.95
CA GLN A 684 0.80 -20.71 -17.62
C GLN A 684 1.46 -21.56 -16.53
N ALA A 685 1.23 -22.88 -16.53
CA ALA A 685 1.82 -23.80 -15.56
C ALA A 685 3.35 -23.85 -15.65
N VAL A 686 3.90 -24.02 -16.86
CA VAL A 686 5.34 -24.05 -17.12
C VAL A 686 5.99 -22.70 -16.81
N ARG A 687 5.36 -21.58 -17.20
CA ARG A 687 5.90 -20.24 -16.97
C ARG A 687 6.02 -19.89 -15.49
N ARG A 688 5.13 -20.38 -14.63
CA ARG A 688 5.21 -20.16 -13.16
C ARG A 688 6.52 -20.67 -12.56
N GLN A 689 7.19 -21.64 -13.19
CA GLN A 689 8.43 -22.23 -12.68
C GLN A 689 9.65 -21.28 -12.79
N TYR A 690 9.62 -20.29 -13.70
CA TYR A 690 10.75 -19.40 -13.96
C TYR A 690 10.42 -17.89 -13.96
N LYS A 691 9.14 -17.48 -13.98
CA LYS A 691 8.70 -16.08 -14.18
C LYS A 691 9.33 -15.04 -13.24
N ASN A 692 9.70 -15.44 -12.01
CA ASN A 692 10.19 -14.52 -10.97
C ASN A 692 11.70 -14.65 -10.72
N ARG A 693 12.47 -15.19 -11.68
CA ARG A 693 13.92 -15.41 -11.55
C ARG A 693 14.69 -14.52 -12.53
N ASP A 694 15.78 -13.91 -12.07
CA ASP A 694 16.58 -12.97 -12.86
C ASP A 694 17.27 -13.63 -14.06
N ASP A 695 17.49 -14.94 -14.00
CA ASP A 695 18.12 -15.79 -15.01
C ASP A 695 17.11 -16.60 -15.85
N SER A 696 15.87 -16.10 -15.96
CA SER A 696 14.76 -16.82 -16.61
C SER A 696 15.08 -17.34 -18.02
N ASP A 697 15.73 -16.57 -18.88
CA ASP A 697 16.09 -17.01 -20.24
C ASP A 697 17.08 -18.19 -20.25
N LEU A 698 18.08 -18.17 -19.36
CA LEU A 698 19.06 -19.25 -19.24
C LEU A 698 18.39 -20.52 -18.69
N ILE A 699 17.49 -20.37 -17.72
CA ILE A 699 16.71 -21.49 -17.17
C ILE A 699 15.84 -22.10 -18.26
N VAL A 700 15.07 -21.29 -18.99
CA VAL A 700 14.20 -21.76 -20.07
C VAL A 700 14.98 -22.54 -21.11
N GLN A 701 16.15 -22.01 -21.53
CA GLN A 701 16.98 -22.71 -22.50
C GLN A 701 17.50 -24.05 -21.96
N LYS A 702 17.94 -24.11 -20.70
CA LYS A 702 18.36 -25.38 -20.06
C LYS A 702 17.22 -26.38 -19.96
N MET A 703 16.03 -25.92 -19.56
CA MET A 703 14.84 -26.77 -19.50
C MET A 703 14.51 -27.34 -20.88
N LEU A 704 14.61 -26.52 -21.92
CA LEU A 704 14.33 -26.94 -23.29
C LEU A 704 15.40 -27.89 -23.82
N ASP A 705 16.69 -27.57 -23.64
CA ASP A 705 17.83 -28.41 -24.03
C ASP A 705 17.76 -29.78 -23.34
N GLN A 706 17.41 -29.85 -22.06
CA GLN A 706 17.18 -31.11 -21.35
C GLN A 706 15.97 -31.88 -21.90
N LEU A 707 14.83 -31.20 -22.08
CA LEU A 707 13.58 -31.83 -22.53
C LEU A 707 13.72 -32.49 -23.91
N VAL A 708 14.47 -31.88 -24.82
CA VAL A 708 14.72 -32.43 -26.17
C VAL A 708 15.94 -33.36 -26.23
N GLY A 709 16.61 -33.60 -25.10
CA GLY A 709 17.79 -34.47 -25.01
C GLY A 709 18.99 -33.95 -25.80
N LEU A 710 19.20 -32.62 -25.81
CA LEU A 710 20.24 -31.98 -26.61
C LEU A 710 21.64 -32.31 -26.06
N ASP A 711 22.39 -33.14 -26.80
CA ASP A 711 23.80 -33.42 -26.53
C ASP A 711 24.69 -32.78 -27.60
N LEU A 712 25.14 -31.56 -27.32
CA LEU A 712 26.02 -30.78 -28.20
C LEU A 712 27.41 -31.41 -28.35
N ASN A 713 27.84 -32.30 -27.46
CA ASN A 713 29.17 -32.91 -27.58
C ASN A 713 29.13 -34.17 -28.44
N LYS A 714 28.08 -34.98 -28.30
CA LYS A 714 27.93 -36.25 -29.00
C LYS A 714 27.55 -36.09 -30.47
N TYR A 715 26.69 -35.12 -30.79
CA TYR A 715 26.10 -34.99 -32.12
C TYR A 715 26.54 -33.73 -32.90
N LYS A 716 27.54 -32.99 -32.42
CA LYS A 716 28.01 -31.81 -33.15
C LYS A 716 28.67 -32.18 -34.48
N ALA A 717 28.47 -31.30 -35.46
CA ALA A 717 29.31 -31.28 -36.65
C ALA A 717 30.74 -30.90 -36.25
N LEU A 718 31.72 -31.70 -36.69
CA LEU A 718 33.12 -31.43 -36.42
C LEU A 718 33.62 -30.35 -37.38
N VAL A 719 34.36 -29.38 -36.83
CA VAL A 719 35.17 -28.45 -37.62
C VAL A 719 36.39 -29.19 -38.17
N GLN A 720 36.84 -28.82 -39.36
CA GLN A 720 38.05 -29.40 -39.94
C GLN A 720 39.30 -29.01 -39.11
N PRO A 721 40.40 -29.76 -39.20
CA PRO A 721 41.69 -29.39 -38.60
C PRO A 721 42.14 -27.95 -38.92
N LEU A 722 43.09 -27.43 -38.14
CA LEU A 722 43.64 -26.08 -38.34
C LEU A 722 44.22 -25.93 -39.75
N PHE A 723 43.93 -24.81 -40.40
CA PHE A 723 44.35 -24.43 -41.75
C PHE A 723 43.74 -25.25 -42.91
N GLU A 724 42.80 -26.16 -42.63
CA GLU A 724 41.97 -26.80 -43.64
C GLU A 724 40.68 -26.01 -43.88
N SER A 725 40.23 -25.94 -45.14
CA SER A 725 39.02 -25.19 -45.51
C SER A 725 37.77 -25.92 -45.04
N GLU A 726 36.81 -25.19 -44.47
CA GLU A 726 35.51 -25.76 -44.12
C GLU A 726 34.66 -26.03 -45.37
N PRO A 727 33.83 -27.08 -45.36
CA PRO A 727 32.83 -27.29 -46.39
C PRO A 727 31.78 -26.16 -46.38
N PRO A 728 31.12 -25.89 -47.52
CA PRO A 728 29.98 -24.98 -47.58
C PRO A 728 28.87 -25.35 -46.57
N LEU A 729 28.24 -24.35 -45.94
CA LEU A 729 27.25 -24.57 -44.87
C LEU A 729 26.06 -25.45 -45.32
N ASN A 730 25.69 -25.40 -46.60
CA ASN A 730 24.63 -26.19 -47.20
C ASN A 730 24.99 -27.69 -47.38
N GLU A 731 26.26 -28.05 -47.26
CA GLU A 731 26.73 -29.44 -47.30
C GLU A 731 26.84 -30.05 -45.90
N ILE A 732 26.77 -29.23 -44.84
CA ILE A 732 26.83 -29.69 -43.46
C ILE A 732 25.44 -30.18 -43.02
N GLN A 733 25.37 -31.45 -42.64
CA GLN A 733 24.16 -32.02 -42.04
C GLN A 733 24.20 -31.83 -40.52
N PHE A 734 23.39 -30.90 -40.03
CA PHE A 734 23.20 -30.69 -38.60
C PHE A 734 22.19 -31.69 -38.04
N HIS A 735 22.44 -32.17 -36.82
CA HIS A 735 21.48 -33.01 -36.11
C HIS A 735 20.21 -32.20 -35.78
N ASP A 736 19.05 -32.79 -36.04
CA ASP A 736 17.74 -32.16 -35.82
C ASP A 736 16.72 -33.07 -35.12
N GLN A 737 17.10 -34.31 -34.79
CA GLN A 737 16.20 -35.27 -34.15
C GLN A 737 16.13 -35.04 -32.64
N ALA A 738 14.92 -35.09 -32.08
CA ALA A 738 14.70 -34.96 -30.65
C ALA A 738 14.85 -36.31 -29.94
N HIS A 739 15.49 -36.31 -28.77
CA HIS A 739 15.45 -37.44 -27.84
C HIS A 739 14.71 -37.00 -26.58
N ILE A 740 13.42 -37.35 -26.50
CA ILE A 740 12.55 -36.86 -25.44
C ILE A 740 12.99 -37.42 -24.09
N ASP A 741 13.32 -36.55 -23.13
CA ASP A 741 13.49 -36.93 -21.72
C ASP A 741 12.10 -37.17 -21.11
N GLU A 742 11.63 -38.42 -21.18
CA GLU A 742 10.29 -38.80 -20.73
C GLU A 742 10.06 -38.52 -19.24
N GLN A 743 11.07 -38.77 -18.40
CA GLN A 743 10.96 -38.54 -16.96
C GLN A 743 10.77 -37.04 -16.68
N TYR A 744 11.58 -36.21 -17.32
CA TYR A 744 11.49 -34.76 -17.13
C TYR A 744 10.20 -34.18 -17.72
N LEU A 745 9.74 -34.71 -18.85
CA LEU A 745 8.43 -34.35 -19.41
C LEU A 745 7.29 -34.66 -18.43
N ASP A 746 7.30 -35.84 -17.80
CA ASP A 746 6.27 -36.23 -16.82
C ASP A 746 6.31 -35.33 -15.57
N GLU A 747 7.49 -34.90 -15.13
CA GLU A 747 7.64 -33.91 -14.05
C GLU A 747 7.01 -32.55 -14.41
N LEU A 748 7.23 -32.06 -15.63
CA LEU A 748 6.64 -30.80 -16.10
C LEU A 748 5.12 -30.91 -16.24
N ILE A 749 4.61 -31.99 -16.84
CA ILE A 749 3.17 -32.22 -17.03
C ILE A 749 2.44 -32.36 -15.69
N LYS A 750 3.09 -32.91 -14.65
CA LYS A 750 2.49 -33.03 -13.31
C LYS A 750 2.05 -31.68 -12.74
N THR A 751 2.71 -30.58 -13.12
CA THR A 751 2.30 -29.21 -12.72
C THR A 751 1.04 -28.71 -13.42
N ALA A 752 0.63 -29.40 -14.49
CA ALA A 752 -0.53 -29.12 -15.33
C ALA A 752 -1.50 -30.33 -15.37
N TYR A 753 -1.56 -31.15 -14.32
CA TYR A 753 -2.37 -32.37 -14.28
C TYR A 753 -3.86 -32.13 -14.56
N TYR A 754 -4.35 -30.92 -14.27
CA TYR A 754 -5.75 -30.55 -14.41
C TYR A 754 -6.15 -30.22 -15.86
N VAL A 755 -5.20 -30.07 -16.78
CA VAL A 755 -5.47 -29.55 -18.14
C VAL A 755 -6.28 -30.54 -18.99
N ASP A 756 -6.16 -31.85 -18.75
CA ASP A 756 -6.95 -32.85 -19.47
C ASP A 756 -8.47 -32.65 -19.25
N TYR A 757 -8.90 -32.20 -18.07
CA TYR A 757 -10.31 -31.94 -17.76
C TYR A 757 -10.95 -30.83 -18.61
N VAL A 758 -10.14 -29.98 -19.27
CA VAL A 758 -10.64 -28.97 -20.22
C VAL A 758 -11.48 -29.62 -21.32
N THR A 759 -11.17 -30.87 -21.68
CA THR A 759 -11.88 -31.62 -22.72
C THR A 759 -13.28 -32.10 -22.31
N LEU A 760 -13.55 -32.19 -21.00
CA LEU A 760 -14.86 -32.60 -20.48
C LEU A 760 -15.81 -31.42 -20.30
N LEU A 761 -15.27 -30.23 -20.03
CA LEU A 761 -16.03 -29.03 -19.72
C LEU A 761 -17.13 -28.72 -20.77
N PRO A 762 -16.87 -28.69 -22.09
CA PRO A 762 -17.92 -28.45 -23.08
C PRO A 762 -18.99 -29.54 -23.11
N LYS A 763 -18.60 -30.82 -22.92
CA LYS A 763 -19.54 -31.94 -22.90
C LYS A 763 -20.52 -31.82 -21.72
N TYR A 764 -20.02 -31.49 -20.53
CA TYR A 764 -20.87 -31.27 -19.36
C TYR A 764 -21.74 -30.02 -19.48
N ILE A 765 -21.20 -28.91 -19.98
CA ILE A 765 -22.01 -27.70 -20.23
C ILE A 765 -23.12 -28.01 -21.25
N SER A 766 -22.81 -28.67 -22.37
CA SER A 766 -23.79 -29.03 -23.38
C SER A 766 -24.92 -29.87 -22.80
N ALA A 767 -24.62 -30.83 -21.94
CA ALA A 767 -25.61 -31.69 -21.30
C ALA A 767 -26.60 -30.89 -20.44
N VAL A 768 -26.08 -29.96 -19.62
CA VAL A 768 -26.90 -29.07 -18.78
C VAL A 768 -27.77 -28.14 -19.63
N ILE A 769 -27.20 -27.52 -20.66
CA ILE A 769 -27.92 -26.56 -21.52
C ILE A 769 -29.03 -27.26 -22.34
N ASN A 770 -28.77 -28.48 -22.80
CA ASN A 770 -29.74 -29.28 -23.55
C ASN A 770 -30.77 -30.02 -22.65
N LEU A 771 -30.75 -29.78 -21.33
CA LEU A 771 -31.61 -30.43 -20.34
C LEU A 771 -31.55 -31.97 -20.34
N ASP A 772 -30.42 -32.53 -20.79
CA ASP A 772 -30.18 -33.97 -20.82
C ASP A 772 -29.14 -34.35 -19.76
N ASN A 773 -29.53 -34.23 -18.48
CA ASN A 773 -28.64 -34.61 -17.37
C ASN A 773 -28.27 -36.10 -17.39
N ASN A 774 -29.06 -36.95 -18.07
CA ASN A 774 -28.73 -38.36 -18.25
C ASN A 774 -27.56 -38.56 -19.22
N SER A 775 -27.38 -37.68 -20.21
CA SER A 775 -26.19 -37.71 -21.08
C SER A 775 -24.88 -37.61 -20.30
N ILE A 776 -24.85 -36.90 -19.15
CA ILE A 776 -23.67 -36.80 -18.29
C ILE A 776 -23.24 -38.18 -17.78
N LYS A 777 -24.21 -39.05 -17.44
CA LYS A 777 -23.94 -40.43 -16.99
C LYS A 777 -23.26 -41.26 -18.07
N HIS A 778 -23.50 -40.94 -19.34
CA HIS A 778 -22.94 -41.62 -20.51
C HIS A 778 -21.59 -41.05 -20.98
N ILE A 779 -21.17 -39.88 -20.48
CA ILE A 779 -19.83 -39.35 -20.77
C ILE A 779 -18.79 -40.27 -20.13
N SER A 780 -17.92 -40.86 -20.95
CA SER A 780 -16.85 -41.75 -20.50
C SER A 780 -15.86 -41.04 -19.59
N THR A 781 -15.24 -41.81 -18.69
CA THR A 781 -14.11 -41.35 -17.89
C THR A 781 -12.96 -40.95 -18.81
N ILE A 782 -12.24 -39.88 -18.46
CA ILE A 782 -11.13 -39.38 -19.25
C ILE A 782 -10.02 -40.42 -19.40
N ASN A 783 -9.62 -40.64 -20.64
CA ASN A 783 -8.50 -41.45 -21.05
C ASN A 783 -7.82 -40.80 -22.27
N GLN A 784 -6.69 -41.36 -22.71
CA GLN A 784 -5.91 -40.80 -23.82
C GLN A 784 -6.75 -40.63 -25.10
N ASP A 785 -7.56 -41.63 -25.45
CA ASP A 785 -8.40 -41.61 -26.65
C ASP A 785 -9.47 -40.52 -26.59
N SER A 786 -10.14 -40.37 -25.44
CA SER A 786 -11.19 -39.36 -25.25
C SER A 786 -10.65 -37.93 -25.31
N VAL A 787 -9.40 -37.72 -24.89
CA VAL A 787 -8.71 -36.42 -24.98
C VAL A 787 -8.34 -36.14 -26.43
N CYS A 788 -7.74 -37.11 -27.13
CA CYS A 788 -7.43 -36.97 -28.55
C CYS A 788 -8.67 -36.72 -29.40
N GLU A 789 -9.78 -37.41 -29.13
CA GLU A 789 -11.07 -37.20 -29.79
C GLU A 789 -11.59 -35.77 -29.57
N ALA A 790 -11.64 -35.30 -28.33
CA ALA A 790 -12.13 -33.97 -28.00
C ALA A 790 -11.26 -32.84 -28.59
N LEU A 791 -9.95 -33.06 -28.65
CA LEU A 791 -9.00 -32.13 -29.24
C LEU A 791 -8.87 -32.28 -30.76
N ASN A 792 -9.52 -33.28 -31.36
CA ASN A 792 -9.36 -33.66 -32.77
C ASN A 792 -7.89 -33.82 -33.19
N ILE A 793 -7.16 -34.65 -32.44
CA ILE A 793 -5.74 -34.99 -32.65
C ILE A 793 -5.65 -36.46 -33.06
N ASN A 794 -4.86 -36.74 -34.09
CA ASN A 794 -4.70 -38.07 -34.69
C ASN A 794 -3.35 -38.73 -34.37
N TYR A 795 -2.66 -38.26 -33.34
CA TYR A 795 -1.36 -38.78 -32.89
C TYR A 795 -1.30 -38.88 -31.37
N ASP A 796 -0.22 -39.48 -30.85
CA ASP A 796 -0.05 -39.81 -29.44
C ASP A 796 -0.15 -38.58 -28.51
N ILE A 797 -0.92 -38.71 -27.43
CA ILE A 797 -1.18 -37.62 -26.48
C ILE A 797 0.07 -37.19 -25.71
N LYS A 798 1.00 -38.11 -25.41
CA LYS A 798 2.26 -37.78 -24.74
C LYS A 798 3.13 -36.92 -25.67
N ILE A 799 3.14 -37.22 -26.97
CA ILE A 799 3.78 -36.40 -27.99
C ILE A 799 3.09 -35.02 -28.13
N PHE A 800 1.77 -34.95 -28.08
CA PHE A 800 1.06 -33.66 -28.06
C PHE A 800 1.43 -32.83 -26.83
N LYS A 801 1.44 -33.43 -25.64
CA LYS A 801 1.87 -32.76 -24.40
C LYS A 801 3.33 -32.28 -24.49
N PHE A 802 4.23 -33.09 -25.03
CA PHE A 802 5.61 -32.70 -25.32
C PHE A 802 5.68 -31.43 -26.19
N TYR A 803 4.96 -31.39 -27.32
CA TYR A 803 4.95 -30.20 -28.17
C TYR A 803 4.36 -28.97 -27.49
N ASN A 804 3.35 -29.12 -26.63
CA ASN A 804 2.81 -28.01 -25.84
C ASN A 804 3.86 -27.43 -24.87
N VAL A 805 4.63 -28.29 -24.19
CA VAL A 805 5.70 -27.86 -23.28
C VAL A 805 6.83 -27.19 -24.06
N VAL A 806 7.25 -27.75 -25.19
CA VAL A 806 8.28 -27.13 -26.05
C VAL A 806 7.80 -25.77 -26.56
N GLN A 807 6.57 -25.66 -27.08
CA GLN A 807 6.02 -24.39 -27.52
C GLN A 807 5.91 -23.37 -26.35
N ALA A 808 5.61 -23.82 -25.14
CA ALA A 808 5.59 -22.95 -23.96
C ALA A 808 6.98 -22.39 -23.60
N LEU A 809 8.04 -23.18 -23.77
CA LEU A 809 9.44 -22.79 -23.53
C LEU A 809 10.01 -21.93 -24.66
N LEU A 810 9.61 -22.16 -25.92
CA LEU A 810 10.03 -21.33 -27.06
C LEU A 810 9.41 -19.92 -27.04
N TYR A 811 8.17 -19.80 -26.55
CA TYR A 811 7.43 -18.54 -26.56
C TYR A 811 7.07 -18.11 -25.12
N THR A 812 8.07 -17.66 -24.37
CA THR A 812 7.98 -17.35 -22.93
C THR A 812 7.12 -16.14 -22.58
N SER A 813 6.94 -15.21 -23.52
CA SER A 813 6.23 -13.94 -23.31
C SER A 813 4.88 -13.90 -24.04
N LYS A 814 3.98 -13.03 -23.58
CA LYS A 814 2.72 -12.76 -24.29
C LYS A 814 2.98 -12.19 -25.69
N ALA A 815 3.95 -11.28 -25.82
CA ALA A 815 4.29 -10.60 -27.08
C ALA A 815 4.87 -11.56 -28.14
N SER A 816 5.58 -12.61 -27.72
CA SER A 816 6.07 -13.65 -28.62
C SER A 816 4.97 -14.62 -29.07
N ARG A 817 3.87 -14.74 -28.31
CA ARG A 817 2.77 -15.67 -28.63
C ARG A 817 1.64 -15.03 -29.44
N VAL A 818 1.42 -13.73 -29.26
CA VAL A 818 0.20 -13.06 -29.71
C VAL A 818 0.52 -11.77 -30.46
N ASP A 819 -0.17 -11.56 -31.57
CA ASP A 819 -0.30 -10.27 -32.22
C ASP A 819 -1.60 -9.62 -31.72
N SER A 820 -1.46 -8.68 -30.77
CA SER A 820 -2.63 -8.05 -30.12
C SER A 820 -3.33 -7.06 -31.04
N ASP A 821 -2.62 -6.48 -32.02
CA ASP A 821 -3.15 -5.49 -32.95
C ASP A 821 -4.03 -6.17 -33.99
N ASN A 822 -3.54 -7.29 -34.53
CA ASN A 822 -4.28 -8.09 -35.52
C ASN A 822 -5.22 -9.13 -34.89
N LYS A 823 -5.19 -9.31 -33.57
CA LYS A 823 -6.00 -10.29 -32.82
C LYS A 823 -5.79 -11.72 -33.34
N THR A 824 -4.53 -12.09 -33.57
CA THR A 824 -4.11 -13.40 -34.07
C THR A 824 -2.99 -14.00 -33.21
N MET A 825 -2.82 -15.31 -33.28
CA MET A 825 -1.69 -15.99 -32.64
C MET A 825 -0.47 -15.99 -33.56
N LYS A 826 0.73 -15.92 -32.98
CA LYS A 826 2.02 -16.05 -33.70
C LYS A 826 2.56 -17.48 -33.69
N ILE A 827 1.89 -18.36 -32.97
CA ILE A 827 2.30 -19.75 -32.75
C ILE A 827 1.41 -20.68 -33.57
N ILE A 828 2.01 -21.77 -34.03
CA ILE A 828 1.32 -22.81 -34.81
C ILE A 828 0.25 -23.51 -33.97
N ASP A 829 -0.80 -23.99 -34.64
CA ASP A 829 -1.73 -24.94 -34.03
C ASP A 829 -1.07 -26.31 -33.90
N LEU A 830 -1.17 -26.90 -32.71
CA LEU A 830 -0.57 -28.22 -32.43
C LEU A 830 -1.48 -29.38 -32.83
N GLY A 831 -2.53 -29.16 -33.63
CA GLY A 831 -3.27 -30.23 -34.29
C GLY A 831 -2.49 -30.84 -35.47
N ASP A 832 -1.60 -30.07 -36.11
CA ASP A 832 -0.72 -30.57 -37.17
C ASP A 832 0.61 -31.08 -36.59
N GLN A 833 0.73 -32.41 -36.47
CA GLN A 833 1.92 -33.07 -35.97
C GLN A 833 3.19 -32.69 -36.75
N ARG A 834 3.10 -32.51 -38.08
CA ARG A 834 4.27 -32.23 -38.91
C ARG A 834 4.80 -30.82 -38.67
N ALA A 835 3.91 -29.85 -38.54
CA ALA A 835 4.28 -28.48 -38.18
C ALA A 835 4.93 -28.44 -36.78
N ALA A 836 4.37 -29.18 -35.82
CA ALA A 836 4.90 -29.28 -34.46
C ALA A 836 6.28 -29.96 -34.42
N GLU A 837 6.47 -31.06 -35.15
CA GLU A 837 7.75 -31.74 -35.28
C GLU A 837 8.82 -30.82 -35.89
N LYS A 838 8.48 -30.13 -36.98
CA LYS A 838 9.37 -29.16 -37.65
C LYS A 838 9.76 -28.01 -36.72
N MET A 839 8.87 -27.55 -35.84
CA MET A 839 9.18 -26.55 -34.82
C MET A 839 10.30 -27.04 -33.86
N VAL A 840 10.21 -28.30 -33.40
CA VAL A 840 11.23 -28.91 -32.53
C VAL A 840 12.55 -29.11 -33.29
N GLN A 841 12.49 -29.69 -34.50
CA GLN A 841 13.66 -29.92 -35.36
C GLN A 841 14.42 -28.62 -35.66
N ASN A 842 13.69 -27.53 -35.98
CA ASN A 842 14.29 -26.22 -36.21
C ASN A 842 15.02 -25.67 -34.98
N TYR A 843 14.47 -25.88 -33.78
CA TYR A 843 15.15 -25.50 -32.55
C TYR A 843 16.47 -26.26 -32.39
N ILE A 844 16.43 -27.59 -32.45
CA ILE A 844 17.61 -28.46 -32.28
C ILE A 844 18.68 -28.13 -33.31
N ARG A 845 18.29 -28.07 -34.59
CA ARG A 845 19.17 -27.70 -35.70
C ARG A 845 19.88 -26.36 -35.44
N LYS A 846 19.13 -25.32 -35.04
CA LYS A 846 19.69 -24.00 -34.76
C LYS A 846 20.68 -24.02 -33.59
N ARG A 847 20.48 -24.88 -32.59
CA ARG A 847 21.45 -25.06 -31.49
C ARG A 847 22.76 -25.66 -31.99
N PHE A 848 22.72 -26.66 -32.87
CA PHE A 848 23.92 -27.23 -33.49
C PHE A 848 24.60 -26.26 -34.47
N GLU A 849 23.84 -25.49 -35.25
CA GLU A 849 24.39 -24.42 -36.11
C GLU A 849 25.16 -23.38 -35.28
N ASN A 850 24.58 -22.93 -34.17
CA ASN A 850 25.24 -21.99 -33.25
C ASN A 850 26.48 -22.59 -32.58
N GLN A 851 26.45 -23.87 -32.20
CA GLN A 851 27.62 -24.56 -31.66
C GLN A 851 28.73 -24.67 -32.69
N TYR A 852 28.40 -25.03 -33.93
CA TYR A 852 29.38 -25.11 -35.02
C TYR A 852 29.99 -23.74 -35.33
N ALA A 853 29.18 -22.66 -35.35
CA ALA A 853 29.70 -21.29 -35.49
C ALA A 853 30.65 -20.90 -34.34
N THR A 854 30.36 -21.35 -33.12
CA THR A 854 31.21 -21.14 -31.94
C THR A 854 32.54 -21.89 -32.08
N ASP A 855 32.48 -23.17 -32.47
CA ASP A 855 33.65 -24.02 -32.72
C ASP A 855 34.51 -23.46 -33.86
N LEU A 856 33.90 -22.93 -34.93
CA LEU A 856 34.60 -22.26 -36.03
C LEU A 856 35.29 -20.98 -35.58
N ALA A 857 34.65 -20.17 -34.73
CA ALA A 857 35.25 -18.98 -34.15
C ALA A 857 36.41 -19.32 -33.18
N MET A 858 36.37 -20.49 -32.53
CA MET A 858 37.49 -21.00 -31.74
C MET A 858 38.63 -21.49 -32.64
N LYS A 859 38.33 -22.24 -33.71
CA LYS A 859 39.29 -22.64 -34.74
C LYS A 859 40.03 -21.43 -35.32
N GLY A 860 39.31 -20.43 -35.80
CA GLY A 860 39.92 -19.22 -36.38
C GLY A 860 40.78 -18.44 -35.37
N ARG A 861 40.44 -18.47 -34.07
CA ARG A 861 41.29 -17.92 -33.01
C ARG A 861 42.57 -18.74 -32.80
N ALA A 862 42.47 -20.07 -32.80
CA ALA A 862 43.62 -20.97 -32.66
C ALA A 862 44.58 -20.87 -33.86
N GLU A 863 44.06 -20.84 -35.09
CA GLU A 863 44.86 -20.66 -36.31
C GLU A 863 45.64 -19.34 -36.30
N ARG A 864 44.98 -18.24 -35.88
CA ARG A 864 45.64 -16.94 -35.75
C ARG A 864 46.70 -16.95 -34.65
N ALA A 865 46.47 -17.64 -33.53
CA ALA A 865 47.45 -17.77 -32.46
C ALA A 865 48.69 -18.56 -32.90
N GLU A 866 48.50 -19.69 -33.60
CA GLU A 866 49.61 -20.48 -34.14
C GLU A 866 50.41 -19.68 -35.20
N LEU A 867 49.71 -18.96 -36.10
CA LEU A 867 50.35 -18.06 -37.05
C LEU A 867 51.08 -16.90 -36.38
N ALA A 868 50.57 -16.38 -35.26
CA ALA A 868 51.23 -15.31 -34.52
C ALA A 868 52.56 -15.78 -33.95
N SER A 869 52.58 -16.91 -33.25
CA SER A 869 53.82 -17.47 -32.73
C SER A 869 54.79 -17.86 -33.84
N SER A 870 54.30 -18.37 -34.99
CA SER A 870 55.12 -18.65 -36.17
C SER A 870 55.73 -17.39 -36.79
N LEU A 871 54.95 -16.30 -36.87
CA LEU A 871 55.42 -15.00 -37.38
C LEU A 871 56.47 -14.40 -36.45
N VAL A 872 56.22 -14.41 -35.13
CA VAL A 872 57.18 -13.95 -34.12
C VAL A 872 58.48 -14.74 -34.21
N GLN A 873 58.41 -16.06 -34.29
CA GLN A 873 59.59 -16.90 -34.45
C GLN A 873 60.35 -16.60 -35.75
N SER A 874 59.63 -16.41 -36.86
CA SER A 874 60.24 -16.06 -38.16
C SER A 874 60.97 -14.72 -38.09
N ILE A 875 60.34 -13.70 -37.49
CA ILE A 875 60.95 -12.38 -37.26
C ILE A 875 62.23 -12.49 -36.42
N LEU A 876 62.19 -13.26 -35.33
CA LEU A 876 63.32 -13.40 -34.40
C LEU A 876 64.50 -14.18 -34.98
N GLN A 877 64.26 -15.11 -35.90
CA GLN A 877 65.30 -15.96 -36.51
C GLN A 877 65.88 -15.38 -37.81
N GLU A 878 65.25 -14.33 -38.36
CA GLU A 878 65.63 -13.75 -39.65
C GLU A 878 67.02 -13.10 -39.64
N LYS A 879 67.79 -13.36 -40.70
CA LYS A 879 69.18 -12.89 -40.86
C LYS A 879 69.30 -11.78 -41.91
N SER A 880 68.31 -11.59 -42.78
CA SER A 880 68.29 -10.58 -43.84
C SER A 880 67.44 -9.36 -43.46
N HIS A 881 67.88 -8.15 -43.85
CA HIS A 881 67.14 -6.90 -43.58
C HIS A 881 65.88 -6.78 -44.42
N SER A 882 65.99 -7.09 -45.70
CA SER A 882 64.86 -7.05 -46.61
C SER A 882 63.76 -8.03 -46.19
N GLU A 883 64.14 -9.25 -45.78
CA GLU A 883 63.16 -10.26 -45.37
C GLU A 883 62.55 -9.96 -44.00
N LEU A 884 63.32 -9.40 -43.07
CA LEU A 884 62.78 -8.89 -41.79
C LEU A 884 61.71 -7.81 -42.01
N VAL A 885 62.02 -6.83 -42.86
CA VAL A 885 61.09 -5.75 -43.21
C VAL A 885 59.84 -6.32 -43.87
N LYS A 886 60.01 -7.27 -44.79
CA LYS A 886 58.90 -7.98 -45.44
C LYS A 886 58.03 -8.73 -44.45
N LEU A 887 58.60 -9.51 -43.53
CA LEU A 887 57.85 -10.25 -42.49
C LEU A 887 57.08 -9.30 -41.55
N MET A 888 57.69 -8.19 -41.15
CA MET A 888 57.02 -7.20 -40.29
C MET A 888 55.90 -6.44 -41.02
N ARG A 889 56.06 -6.20 -42.34
CA ARG A 889 55.12 -5.44 -43.18
C ARG A 889 53.97 -6.29 -43.70
N GLU A 890 54.29 -7.44 -44.29
CA GLU A 890 53.36 -8.33 -44.98
C GLU A 890 52.89 -9.48 -44.09
N GLY A 891 53.58 -9.79 -42.99
CA GLY A 891 53.19 -10.87 -42.09
C GLY A 891 53.38 -12.27 -42.68
N LEU A 892 52.58 -13.23 -42.21
CA LEU A 892 52.54 -14.60 -42.72
C LEU A 892 51.15 -14.95 -43.23
N THR A 893 51.11 -15.76 -44.29
CA THR A 893 49.90 -16.37 -44.82
C THR A 893 50.07 -17.88 -44.84
N ARG A 894 49.14 -18.63 -44.23
CA ARG A 894 49.06 -20.09 -44.32
C ARG A 894 47.65 -20.48 -44.68
N ALA A 895 47.50 -21.20 -45.80
CA ALA A 895 46.21 -21.45 -46.44
C ALA A 895 45.44 -20.12 -46.64
N ASN A 896 44.22 -20.02 -46.12
CA ASN A 896 43.37 -18.83 -46.24
C ASN A 896 43.49 -17.85 -45.05
N VAL A 897 44.40 -18.10 -44.10
CA VAL A 897 44.57 -17.26 -42.91
C VAL A 897 45.80 -16.38 -43.08
N HIS A 898 45.59 -15.07 -43.01
CA HIS A 898 46.63 -14.05 -43.06
C HIS A 898 46.77 -13.35 -41.71
N LEU A 899 48.00 -13.15 -41.25
CA LEU A 899 48.29 -12.45 -40.00
C LEU A 899 49.53 -11.57 -40.15
N ALA A 900 49.40 -10.29 -39.77
CA ALA A 900 50.50 -9.34 -39.64
C ALA A 900 50.42 -8.57 -38.32
N ILE A 901 51.57 -8.19 -37.75
CA ILE A 901 51.66 -7.35 -36.55
C ILE A 901 51.58 -5.88 -37.00
N THR A 902 50.36 -5.40 -37.20
CA THR A 902 50.13 -4.05 -37.76
C THR A 902 50.25 -2.92 -36.73
N ASN A 903 50.15 -3.22 -35.43
CA ASN A 903 50.24 -2.28 -34.30
C ASN A 903 50.39 -3.02 -32.96
N SER A 904 50.53 -2.28 -31.86
CA SER A 904 50.73 -2.83 -30.51
C SER A 904 49.56 -3.64 -29.94
N SER A 905 48.38 -3.59 -30.54
CA SER A 905 47.22 -4.44 -30.18
C SER A 905 47.12 -5.71 -31.03
N SER A 906 48.04 -5.92 -31.97
CA SER A 906 48.03 -7.11 -32.83
C SER A 906 48.48 -8.35 -32.07
N LEU A 907 47.91 -9.51 -32.43
CA LEU A 907 48.32 -10.80 -31.88
C LEU A 907 49.81 -11.05 -32.20
N GLY A 908 50.57 -11.51 -31.22
CA GLY A 908 52.03 -11.71 -31.35
C GLY A 908 52.90 -10.49 -30.98
N PHE A 909 52.34 -9.28 -30.84
CA PHE A 909 53.12 -8.09 -30.47
C PHE A 909 53.82 -8.23 -29.11
N LEU A 910 53.07 -8.66 -28.08
CA LEU A 910 53.61 -8.81 -26.72
C LEU A 910 54.68 -9.90 -26.68
N GLU A 911 54.42 -11.05 -27.33
CA GLU A 911 55.38 -12.15 -27.43
C GLU A 911 56.68 -11.69 -28.12
N LEU A 912 56.58 -10.92 -29.22
CA LEU A 912 57.73 -10.34 -29.90
C LEU A 912 58.50 -9.38 -29.00
N LYS A 913 57.80 -8.47 -28.31
CA LYS A 913 58.41 -7.50 -27.39
C LYS A 913 59.17 -8.21 -26.27
N GLU A 914 58.55 -9.19 -25.61
CA GLU A 914 59.15 -9.92 -24.50
C GLU A 914 60.41 -10.69 -24.93
N LYS A 915 60.35 -11.41 -26.06
CA LYS A 915 61.51 -12.14 -26.60
C LYS A 915 62.64 -11.21 -27.05
N LEU A 916 62.32 -10.01 -27.56
CA LEU A 916 63.34 -8.99 -27.89
C LEU A 916 64.01 -8.37 -26.66
N LEU A 917 63.34 -8.38 -25.50
CA LEU A 917 63.87 -7.87 -24.24
C LEU A 917 64.58 -8.94 -23.39
N ASP A 918 64.34 -10.23 -23.62
CA ASP A 918 65.03 -11.31 -22.92
C ASP A 918 66.41 -11.58 -23.52
N LEU A 919 67.50 -11.24 -22.82
CA LEU A 919 68.87 -11.45 -23.30
C LEU A 919 69.27 -12.93 -23.42
N ASN A 920 68.53 -13.86 -22.82
CA ASN A 920 68.78 -15.29 -22.97
C ASN A 920 68.36 -15.82 -24.35
N GLU A 921 67.47 -15.11 -25.04
CA GLU A 921 67.00 -15.51 -26.37
C GLU A 921 68.05 -15.25 -27.46
N LYS A 922 68.25 -16.21 -28.35
CA LYS A 922 69.24 -16.07 -29.44
C LYS A 922 68.59 -15.41 -30.66
N VAL A 923 68.72 -14.09 -30.74
CA VAL A 923 68.13 -13.27 -31.81
C VAL A 923 69.26 -12.68 -32.69
N PRO A 924 69.51 -13.20 -33.90
CA PRO A 924 70.68 -12.83 -34.73
C PRO A 924 70.79 -11.33 -35.03
N ARG A 925 69.66 -10.65 -35.20
CA ARG A 925 69.60 -9.22 -35.55
C ARG A 925 68.76 -8.42 -34.56
N ARG A 926 68.88 -8.75 -33.26
CA ARG A 926 68.11 -8.14 -32.16
C ARG A 926 68.01 -6.61 -32.27
N LEU A 927 69.14 -5.92 -32.42
CA LEU A 927 69.17 -4.45 -32.47
C LEU A 927 68.45 -3.91 -33.70
N ASP A 928 68.55 -4.58 -34.84
CA ASP A 928 67.88 -4.16 -36.08
C ASP A 928 66.36 -4.33 -35.97
N ILE A 929 65.92 -5.45 -35.37
CA ILE A 929 64.51 -5.70 -35.08
C ILE A 929 64.00 -4.65 -34.08
N ILE A 930 64.72 -4.38 -32.98
CA ILE A 930 64.32 -3.37 -31.99
C ILE A 930 64.25 -1.98 -32.60
N LYS A 931 65.15 -1.60 -33.52
CA LYS A 931 65.07 -0.30 -34.22
C LYS A 931 63.82 -0.18 -35.06
N ILE A 932 63.53 -1.16 -35.91
CA ILE A 932 62.32 -1.18 -36.74
C ILE A 932 61.08 -1.23 -35.83
N PHE A 933 61.13 -2.00 -34.75
CA PHE A 933 60.10 -2.08 -33.73
C PHE A 933 59.85 -0.69 -33.11
N LEU A 934 60.86 -0.04 -32.54
CA LEU A 934 60.68 1.28 -31.90
C LEU A 934 60.30 2.40 -32.86
N LEU A 935 60.83 2.40 -34.09
CA LEU A 935 60.66 3.51 -35.03
C LEU A 935 59.47 3.33 -35.99
N GLY A 936 58.94 2.11 -36.13
CA GLY A 936 57.86 1.80 -37.07
C GLY A 936 58.29 1.74 -38.55
N ARG A 937 59.54 2.08 -38.86
CA ARG A 937 60.02 2.37 -40.22
C ARG A 937 61.34 1.68 -40.55
N ASP A 938 61.64 1.59 -41.84
CA ASP A 938 62.91 1.07 -42.33
C ASP A 938 63.98 2.17 -42.26
N TYR A 939 64.86 2.07 -41.28
CA TYR A 939 65.94 3.03 -41.08
C TYR A 939 67.10 2.87 -42.08
N LYS A 940 67.14 1.80 -42.90
CA LYS A 940 68.20 1.56 -43.91
C LYS A 940 67.77 1.90 -45.34
N GLN A 941 66.49 1.74 -45.69
CA GLN A 941 65.98 1.98 -47.04
C GLN A 941 64.77 2.91 -47.04
N ASN A 942 64.91 4.08 -47.67
CA ASN A 942 63.85 5.03 -48.02
C ASN A 942 62.95 5.54 -46.89
N ASP A 943 63.23 5.21 -45.62
CA ASP A 943 62.44 5.62 -44.46
C ASP A 943 60.95 5.24 -44.60
N GLU A 944 60.67 4.09 -45.22
CA GLU A 944 59.31 3.63 -45.48
C GLU A 944 58.65 3.07 -44.20
N PRO A 945 57.31 3.20 -44.05
CA PRO A 945 56.55 2.48 -43.04
C PRO A 945 56.75 0.96 -43.14
N VAL A 946 57.03 0.32 -42.01
CA VAL A 946 57.18 -1.14 -41.89
C VAL A 946 56.05 -1.72 -41.08
N TRP A 947 55.74 -1.13 -39.93
CA TRP A 947 54.62 -1.52 -39.08
C TRP A 947 54.09 -0.31 -38.32
N ASN A 948 52.95 -0.43 -37.63
CA ASN A 948 52.34 0.67 -36.87
C ASN A 948 52.10 1.96 -37.69
N ASN A 949 51.84 1.84 -39.00
CA ASN A 949 51.76 2.94 -39.96
C ASN A 949 53.02 3.84 -40.01
N GLY A 950 54.18 3.32 -39.62
CA GLY A 950 55.40 4.12 -39.53
C GLY A 950 55.51 4.97 -38.27
N ASN A 951 54.56 4.83 -37.33
CA ASN A 951 54.62 5.51 -36.04
C ASN A 951 55.59 4.80 -35.11
N VAL A 952 56.25 5.60 -34.27
CA VAL A 952 57.05 5.07 -33.16
C VAL A 952 56.19 4.25 -32.19
N LEU A 953 56.80 3.26 -31.54
CA LEU A 953 56.12 2.48 -30.52
C LEU A 953 55.91 3.32 -29.26
N CYS A 954 54.68 3.77 -29.03
CA CYS A 954 54.31 4.47 -27.80
C CYS A 954 54.45 3.54 -26.57
N THR A 955 55.54 3.69 -25.82
CA THR A 955 55.82 2.94 -24.58
C THR A 955 56.05 3.92 -23.42
N PRO A 956 55.53 3.65 -22.20
CA PRO A 956 55.70 4.54 -21.04
C PRO A 956 57.16 4.73 -20.63
N SER A 957 58.02 3.77 -20.96
CA SER A 957 59.44 3.80 -20.68
C SER A 957 60.22 3.16 -21.81
N LEU A 958 61.29 3.85 -22.23
CA LEU A 958 62.29 3.34 -23.17
C LEU A 958 63.45 2.63 -22.45
N CYS A 959 63.50 2.68 -21.11
CA CYS A 959 64.62 2.19 -20.32
C CYS A 959 64.89 0.69 -20.55
N ASP A 960 63.86 -0.11 -20.80
CA ASP A 960 64.04 -1.55 -21.02
C ASP A 960 64.72 -1.84 -22.36
N PHE A 961 64.47 -1.02 -23.39
CA PHE A 961 65.20 -1.11 -24.65
C PHE A 961 66.61 -0.55 -24.53
N GLU A 962 66.78 0.57 -23.81
CA GLU A 962 68.10 1.16 -23.51
C GLU A 962 69.05 0.14 -22.88
N LYS A 963 68.57 -0.59 -21.86
CA LYS A 963 69.34 -1.64 -21.18
C LYS A 963 69.89 -2.67 -22.16
N ILE A 964 69.15 -3.06 -23.20
CA ILE A 964 69.61 -4.02 -24.22
C ILE A 964 70.78 -3.43 -25.01
N PHE A 965 70.66 -2.20 -25.50
CA PHE A 965 71.73 -1.54 -26.26
C PHE A 965 72.98 -1.34 -25.41
N VAL A 966 72.83 -0.87 -24.16
CA VAL A 966 73.94 -0.64 -23.24
C VAL A 966 74.64 -1.96 -22.88
N THR A 967 73.87 -3.00 -22.54
CA THR A 967 74.44 -4.31 -22.15
C THR A 967 75.18 -4.98 -23.32
N LEU A 968 74.75 -4.76 -24.55
CA LEU A 968 75.40 -5.29 -25.76
C LEU A 968 76.55 -4.40 -26.28
N GLY A 969 76.84 -3.26 -25.64
CA GLY A 969 77.95 -2.37 -26.01
C GLY A 969 77.63 -1.32 -27.09
N TYR A 970 76.35 -1.04 -27.35
CA TYR A 970 75.87 -0.14 -28.41
C TYR A 970 75.22 1.15 -27.86
N ALA A 971 75.78 1.71 -26.79
CA ALA A 971 75.22 2.91 -26.14
C ALA A 971 75.18 4.15 -27.07
N SER A 972 76.16 4.35 -27.95
CA SER A 972 76.15 5.45 -28.93
C SER A 972 75.05 5.30 -29.98
N GLU A 973 74.74 4.06 -30.36
CA GLU A 973 73.66 3.75 -31.30
C GLU A 973 72.29 3.96 -30.67
N TRP A 974 72.14 3.68 -29.37
CA TRP A 974 70.93 4.01 -28.61
C TRP A 974 70.61 5.50 -28.65
N GLU A 975 71.59 6.38 -28.45
CA GLU A 975 71.37 7.83 -28.52
C GLU A 975 70.86 8.27 -29.89
N THR A 976 71.31 7.60 -30.97
CA THR A 976 70.80 7.83 -32.32
C THR A 976 69.33 7.41 -32.46
N VAL A 977 68.98 6.23 -31.95
CA VAL A 977 67.60 5.72 -31.97
C VAL A 977 66.68 6.59 -31.11
N LYS A 978 67.13 7.02 -29.94
CA LYS A 978 66.40 7.88 -29.01
C LYS A 978 66.15 9.27 -29.60
N ALA A 979 67.14 9.84 -30.28
CA ALA A 979 66.99 11.10 -31.01
C ALA A 979 65.94 10.99 -32.12
N GLU A 980 66.00 9.94 -32.95
CA GLU A 980 65.01 9.70 -34.01
C GLU A 980 63.62 9.37 -33.46
N TYR A 981 63.53 8.59 -32.38
CA TYR A 981 62.27 8.31 -31.68
C TYR A 981 61.63 9.61 -31.16
N THR A 982 62.41 10.47 -30.51
CA THR A 982 61.93 11.75 -29.96
C THR A 982 61.47 12.70 -31.05
N LYS A 983 62.23 12.79 -32.15
CA LYS A 983 61.90 13.60 -33.33
C LYS A 983 60.56 13.18 -33.96
N ARG A 984 60.20 11.89 -33.85
CA ARG A 984 59.06 11.28 -34.53
C ARG A 984 57.94 10.86 -33.58
N ASN A 985 57.96 11.33 -32.33
CA ASN A 985 56.97 10.98 -31.30
C ASN A 985 55.62 11.71 -31.50
N LEU A 986 55.14 11.75 -32.74
CA LEU A 986 53.83 12.26 -33.12
C LEU A 986 53.08 11.12 -33.83
N HIS A 987 52.02 10.63 -33.20
CA HIS A 987 51.18 9.58 -33.75
C HIS A 987 50.42 10.08 -34.97
N ILE A 988 50.65 9.44 -36.10
CA ILE A 988 49.94 9.63 -37.35
C ILE A 988 48.69 8.73 -37.32
N TYR A 989 47.52 9.36 -37.37
CA TYR A 989 46.23 8.70 -37.50
C TYR A 989 46.08 8.08 -38.90
N ARG A 990 45.18 7.09 -39.00
CA ARG A 990 44.68 6.62 -40.31
C ARG A 990 43.91 7.74 -41.02
N ASP A 991 43.76 7.65 -42.33
CA ASP A 991 42.98 8.62 -43.09
C ASP A 991 41.55 8.74 -42.55
N GLY A 992 41.13 9.98 -42.25
CA GLY A 992 39.84 10.31 -41.63
C GLY A 992 39.93 10.66 -40.14
N PHE A 993 38.76 10.89 -39.53
CA PHE A 993 38.62 11.13 -38.09
C PHE A 993 38.20 9.84 -37.37
N ASN A 994 38.70 9.62 -36.16
CA ASN A 994 38.26 8.55 -35.29
C ASN A 994 36.89 8.88 -34.64
N ARG A 995 36.31 7.93 -33.88
CA ARG A 995 35.04 8.09 -33.16
C ARG A 995 35.01 9.25 -32.13
N HIS A 996 36.16 9.81 -31.80
CA HIS A 996 36.32 10.96 -30.90
C HIS A 996 36.58 12.26 -31.66
N GLY A 997 36.49 12.25 -33.00
CA GLY A 997 36.70 13.42 -33.85
C GLY A 997 38.16 13.82 -34.04
N HIS A 998 39.12 12.91 -33.83
CA HIS A 998 40.56 13.17 -34.02
C HIS A 998 41.11 12.52 -35.28
N GLY A 999 41.98 13.23 -35.99
CA GLY A 999 42.67 12.76 -37.19
C GLY A 999 43.97 13.55 -37.37
N ASN A 1000 44.70 13.30 -38.47
CA ASN A 1000 45.94 14.02 -38.77
C ASN A 1000 45.82 15.57 -38.75
N PRO A 1001 44.71 16.21 -39.17
CA PRO A 1001 44.54 17.67 -39.06
C PRO A 1001 44.02 18.15 -37.67
N LYS A 1002 43.59 17.24 -36.78
CA LYS A 1002 43.13 17.54 -35.40
C LYS A 1002 43.68 16.49 -34.40
N PRO A 1003 45.01 16.44 -34.18
CA PRO A 1003 45.62 15.43 -33.34
C PRO A 1003 45.33 15.67 -31.85
N SER A 1004 44.99 14.62 -31.09
CA SER A 1004 44.78 14.75 -29.64
C SER A 1004 46.11 14.86 -28.88
N TYR A 1005 46.06 15.29 -27.61
CA TYR A 1005 47.23 15.30 -26.70
C TYR A 1005 47.92 13.92 -26.62
N TRP A 1006 47.16 12.84 -26.78
CA TRP A 1006 47.68 11.49 -26.85
C TRP A 1006 48.51 11.25 -28.11
N ALA A 1007 48.11 11.83 -29.25
CA ALA A 1007 48.89 11.75 -30.47
C ALA A 1007 50.21 12.52 -30.39
N PHE A 1008 50.32 13.51 -29.51
CA PHE A 1008 51.59 14.16 -29.20
C PHE A 1008 52.46 13.35 -28.21
N GLY A 1009 52.05 12.14 -27.83
CA GLY A 1009 52.81 11.25 -26.95
C GLY A 1009 52.54 11.45 -25.45
N TYR A 1010 51.49 12.18 -25.07
CA TYR A 1010 51.17 12.46 -23.66
C TYR A 1010 50.02 11.60 -23.15
N ALA A 1011 50.20 11.00 -21.98
CA ALA A 1011 49.18 10.11 -21.39
C ALA A 1011 47.94 10.87 -20.90
N THR A 1012 48.06 12.15 -20.57
CA THR A 1012 46.96 12.99 -20.08
C THR A 1012 47.04 14.40 -20.67
N LEU A 1013 45.90 15.07 -20.74
CA LEU A 1013 45.84 16.48 -21.16
C LEU A 1013 46.65 17.40 -20.22
N GLN A 1014 46.70 17.05 -18.93
CA GLN A 1014 47.50 17.77 -17.94
C GLN A 1014 49.00 17.66 -18.24
N LEU A 1015 49.49 16.45 -18.55
CA LEU A 1015 50.89 16.27 -18.95
C LEU A 1015 51.23 17.04 -20.22
N TYR A 1016 50.32 17.10 -21.20
CA TYR A 1016 50.51 17.92 -22.39
C TYR A 1016 50.63 19.40 -22.03
N LYS A 1017 49.70 19.93 -21.23
CA LYS A 1017 49.71 21.32 -20.76
C LYS A 1017 51.02 21.71 -20.08
N ASP A 1018 51.51 20.85 -19.18
CA ASP A 1018 52.69 21.14 -18.36
C ASP A 1018 54.00 21.09 -19.17
N ASN A 1019 54.00 20.52 -20.38
CA ASN A 1019 55.19 20.28 -21.19
C ASN A 1019 55.21 21.03 -22.54
N VAL A 1020 54.16 21.77 -22.88
CA VAL A 1020 54.13 22.64 -24.07
C VAL A 1020 54.06 24.11 -23.68
N SER A 1021 54.38 25.01 -24.62
CA SER A 1021 54.30 26.46 -24.36
C SER A 1021 52.85 26.89 -24.07
N THR A 1022 52.69 28.01 -23.36
CA THR A 1022 51.35 28.54 -23.04
C THR A 1022 50.58 28.89 -24.32
N GLU A 1023 51.27 29.41 -25.34
CA GLU A 1023 50.71 29.72 -26.65
C GLU A 1023 50.24 28.45 -27.38
N THR A 1024 51.06 27.40 -27.41
CA THR A 1024 50.70 26.10 -28.01
C THR A 1024 49.50 25.46 -27.32
N PHE A 1025 49.44 25.52 -25.99
CA PHE A 1025 48.30 24.99 -25.25
C PHE A 1025 47.03 25.81 -25.52
N LYS A 1026 47.14 27.13 -25.64
CA LYS A 1026 46.00 28.01 -25.96
C LYS A 1026 45.43 27.72 -27.35
N GLU A 1027 46.28 27.52 -28.35
CA GLU A 1027 45.89 27.08 -29.69
C GLU A 1027 45.22 25.69 -29.65
N TYR A 1028 45.82 24.75 -28.90
CA TYR A 1028 45.22 23.43 -28.68
C TYR A 1028 43.81 23.52 -28.06
N CYS A 1029 43.62 24.39 -27.07
CA CYS A 1029 42.31 24.62 -26.45
C CYS A 1029 41.28 25.22 -27.43
N GLN A 1030 41.69 26.05 -28.38
CA GLN A 1030 40.79 26.60 -29.40
C GLN A 1030 40.30 25.49 -30.35
N ILE A 1031 41.20 24.61 -30.78
CA ILE A 1031 40.90 23.52 -31.71
C ILE A 1031 40.08 22.41 -31.04
N HIS A 1032 40.33 22.12 -29.76
CA HIS A 1032 39.75 21.02 -29.00
C HIS A 1032 38.74 21.46 -27.93
N HIS A 1033 38.12 22.63 -28.07
CA HIS A 1033 37.19 23.20 -27.07
C HIS A 1033 36.00 22.28 -26.72
N ASP A 1034 35.62 21.39 -27.64
CA ASP A 1034 34.50 20.47 -27.55
C ASP A 1034 34.90 19.01 -27.23
N CYS A 1035 36.18 18.72 -27.05
CA CYS A 1035 36.68 17.35 -26.85
C CYS A 1035 37.91 17.29 -25.93
N CYS A 1036 38.55 16.11 -25.82
CA CYS A 1036 39.75 15.87 -25.00
C CYS A 1036 39.67 16.22 -23.50
N GLY A 1037 38.50 16.59 -22.96
CA GLY A 1037 38.37 17.10 -21.59
C GLY A 1037 38.85 18.55 -21.41
N VAL A 1038 39.09 19.29 -22.51
CA VAL A 1038 39.56 20.69 -22.47
C VAL A 1038 38.58 21.58 -21.71
N SER A 1039 37.27 21.40 -21.92
CA SER A 1039 36.23 22.17 -21.22
C SER A 1039 36.29 22.02 -19.70
N GLN A 1040 36.73 20.87 -19.18
CA GLN A 1040 36.90 20.62 -17.74
C GLN A 1040 38.12 21.34 -17.16
N ILE A 1041 39.18 21.55 -17.96
CA ILE A 1041 40.40 22.26 -17.54
C ILE A 1041 40.25 23.78 -17.72
N VAL A 1042 39.57 24.23 -18.77
CA VAL A 1042 39.32 25.65 -19.04
C VAL A 1042 38.19 26.20 -18.15
N GLY A 1043 37.19 25.38 -17.79
CA GLY A 1043 36.14 25.75 -16.83
C GLY A 1043 36.62 25.94 -15.38
N LEU A 1044 37.86 25.52 -15.06
CA LEU A 1044 38.53 25.82 -13.78
C LEU A 1044 39.36 27.12 -13.83
N LEU A 1045 39.42 27.79 -14.99
CA LEU A 1045 40.13 29.05 -15.21
C LEU A 1045 39.19 30.24 -15.46
N ASN A 1046 37.86 30.02 -15.41
CA ASN A 1046 36.83 31.06 -15.43
C ASN A 1046 36.15 31.19 -14.08
#